data_AF-A0ABD1WQB8-F1
#
_entry.id   AF-A0ABD1WQB8-F1
#
_cell.length_a   1.000
_cell.length_b   1.000
_cell.length_c   1.000
_cell.angle_alpha   90.00
_cell.angle_beta   90.00
_cell.angle_gamma   90.00
#
_symmetry.space_group_name_H-M   'P 1'
#
loop_
_entity.id
_entity.type
_entity.pdbx_description
1 polymer ?
#
loop_
_entity_poly.entity_id
_entity_poly.type
_entity_poly.pdbx_seq_one_letter_code
_entity_poly.pdbx_strand_id
1 'polypeptide(L)'
;MTPSPSPSPSSLITIFIATILTAAHSQDTTTTTTFANCNRTFSCGTIRNITYPFTGGGRPSHCGLPEFTLTCRDNTVTELTHNSVAYRVLKLDQVQNFMILAPSLLYNNTCPSQFHNSTLNSTLFRDDGPENEVINLIYGCNGYVMSVKPHNIFNCNSSISNFTDSYYVIGPVPTDPILRIIFCSISVRVPVLMDSGNRLSGLNISLREALTLGFSVKYNDPYESICSQCNGFGGQCGFDWISGQSICICDDKLCPPALPPSPEATRNASTSSQGNDDRSKPRMNVVPSIAGAILAGIGLGWLIFYCKQRRKLRLATNSSQTISKDVIIPPSNKVFSSPPLTFPSIHSYPPPKTDLGRDSSEFGVQIFSYCDLKEATDNFDCSRELGDGGFGTVYHGMLRDGRAVAVKRLYENNFKRVEQFRNEVEILTRLRHPNLVILYGCTSKRSRDLVLVYEYIPNGTVADHLHGKWAKSGLLSWPIRLNIAIETADALAYLHRSDIVHRDVKTNNILLDNDFHVKVADFGLSRMFPNDVTHVSTAPQGTPGYVDPEYYQCYKLTEKSDVYSFGVVLIELISSLQAVDTNRQRLDINLSNMAINKIQNRTLHELVDQSLGFEMDCNTRRMITLVAELAFRCLQQERDMRPSMEEVLEVLRVVQNEKLNAHKVEVVHISVDDEIGLLNGSISPPSPNSMFGCA
;
A
#
# COMPACT_ATOMS: atom_id res chain seq x y z
N MET A 1 6.69 99.28 -6.35
CA MET A 1 6.91 98.87 -4.94
C MET A 1 7.57 97.50 -4.94
N THR A 2 8.86 97.45 -4.64
CA THR A 2 9.61 96.28 -4.08
C THR A 2 9.40 96.25 -2.55
N PRO A 3 9.97 95.34 -1.71
CA PRO A 3 10.90 94.17 -1.90
C PRO A 3 10.28 92.83 -1.39
N SER A 4 10.94 91.65 -1.23
CA SER A 4 12.05 90.92 -1.89
C SER A 4 12.09 89.41 -1.36
N PRO A 5 13.15 88.55 -1.37
CA PRO A 5 12.97 87.16 -1.90
C PRO A 5 13.70 85.95 -1.21
N SER A 6 13.41 84.71 -1.66
CA SER A 6 14.33 83.52 -1.71
C SER A 6 14.84 82.92 -0.35
N PRO A 7 15.60 81.79 -0.28
CA PRO A 7 16.20 80.94 -1.34
C PRO A 7 16.05 79.39 -1.20
N SER A 8 16.89 78.67 -1.94
CA SER A 8 16.88 77.24 -2.35
C SER A 8 17.77 76.30 -1.51
N PRO A 9 17.85 74.97 -1.77
CA PRO A 9 18.47 74.02 -0.85
C PRO A 9 19.99 73.83 -1.08
N SER A 10 20.79 74.03 -0.02
CA SER A 10 22.20 73.63 0.03
C SER A 10 22.73 73.64 1.47
N SER A 11 22.94 72.45 2.07
CA SER A 11 23.93 72.17 3.14
C SER A 11 23.66 70.79 3.75
N LEU A 12 24.46 69.78 3.37
CA LEU A 12 24.96 68.66 4.20
C LEU A 12 25.78 67.71 3.30
N ILE A 13 26.73 68.27 2.55
CA ILE A 13 27.84 67.54 1.92
C ILE A 13 29.12 68.12 2.51
N THR A 14 29.47 67.60 3.68
CA THR A 14 30.74 67.85 4.36
C THR A 14 31.02 66.61 5.21
N ILE A 15 32.24 66.07 5.11
CA ILE A 15 32.69 64.73 5.56
C ILE A 15 32.63 63.66 4.45
N PHE A 16 33.26 63.94 3.30
CA PHE A 16 33.86 62.94 2.41
C PHE A 16 34.95 63.65 1.57
N ILE A 17 36.17 63.08 1.50
CA ILE A 17 37.29 63.53 0.63
C ILE A 17 37.88 64.92 1.01
N ALA A 18 39.17 65.12 1.30
CA ALA A 18 40.30 64.20 1.50
C ALA A 18 41.41 64.87 2.34
N THR A 19 42.12 64.05 3.14
CA THR A 19 43.51 64.12 3.65
C THR A 19 43.55 63.01 4.71
N ILE A 20 44.45 62.02 4.69
CA ILE A 20 45.90 62.13 4.49
C ILE A 20 46.41 61.07 3.49
N LEU A 21 47.08 61.54 2.45
CA LEU A 21 48.07 60.80 1.67
C LEU A 21 49.45 61.03 2.33
N THR A 22 49.89 60.15 3.24
CA THR A 22 51.31 59.97 3.65
C THR A 22 51.44 58.85 4.70
N ALA A 23 51.24 57.59 4.28
CA ALA A 23 51.76 56.43 5.01
C ALA A 23 52.02 55.26 4.05
N ALA A 24 52.67 55.54 2.91
CA ALA A 24 53.32 54.50 2.12
C ALA A 24 54.58 54.04 2.87
N HIS A 25 54.39 53.19 3.87
CA HIS A 25 55.45 52.36 4.46
C HIS A 25 54.91 50.96 4.73
N SER A 26 55.37 50.04 3.88
CA SER A 26 55.39 48.58 3.99
C SER A 26 55.09 47.98 5.37
N GLN A 27 53.90 47.40 5.48
CA GLN A 27 53.69 46.04 5.99
C GLN A 27 52.71 45.42 4.96
N ASP A 28 53.03 44.46 4.10
CA ASP A 28 53.89 43.28 4.27
C ASP A 28 53.86 42.70 5.68
N THR A 29 52.68 42.74 6.29
CA THR A 29 52.15 41.56 6.96
C THR A 29 51.66 40.61 5.90
N THR A 30 52.59 39.87 5.31
CA THR A 30 52.32 38.46 5.00
C THR A 30 51.94 37.80 6.32
N THR A 31 50.66 37.85 6.67
CA THR A 31 50.07 36.89 7.59
C THR A 31 50.24 35.55 6.89
N THR A 32 51.34 34.87 7.19
CA THR A 32 51.48 33.44 6.94
C THR A 32 50.29 32.80 7.61
N THR A 33 49.29 32.44 6.81
CA THR A 33 48.07 31.79 7.26
C THR A 33 48.48 30.43 7.79
N THR A 34 48.67 30.37 9.10
CA THR A 34 49.08 29.15 9.81
C THR A 34 47.84 28.28 9.97
N PHE A 35 47.77 27.23 9.15
CA PHE A 35 46.70 26.24 9.14
C PHE A 35 46.96 25.20 10.25
N ALA A 36 47.10 25.67 11.49
CA ALA A 36 47.62 24.88 12.58
C ALA A 36 46.59 23.98 13.28
N ASN A 37 47.06 22.89 13.89
CA ASN A 37 46.31 21.97 14.77
C ASN A 37 45.29 21.02 14.10
N CYS A 38 45.22 20.92 12.77
CA CYS A 38 44.26 20.01 12.11
C CYS A 38 44.51 18.51 12.34
N ASN A 39 45.73 18.12 12.74
CA ASN A 39 46.12 16.74 13.09
C ASN A 39 45.48 16.24 14.41
N ARG A 40 44.94 17.12 15.25
CA ARG A 40 44.39 16.72 16.57
C ARG A 40 42.91 16.37 16.49
N THR A 41 42.55 15.15 16.90
CA THR A 41 41.16 14.79 17.17
C THR A 41 40.54 15.74 18.20
N PHE A 42 39.28 16.12 18.03
CA PHE A 42 38.55 16.93 19.01
C PHE A 42 37.42 16.13 19.68
N SER A 43 36.78 16.73 20.68
CA SER A 43 35.57 16.21 21.32
C SER A 43 34.47 17.26 21.26
N CYS A 44 33.24 16.81 21.11
CA CYS A 44 32.06 17.66 21.14
C CYS A 44 30.97 16.92 21.91
N GLY A 45 30.46 17.53 22.99
CA GLY A 45 29.49 16.88 23.88
C GLY A 45 29.99 15.54 24.40
N THR A 46 29.17 14.49 24.24
CA THR A 46 29.51 13.10 24.56
C THR A 46 30.44 12.44 23.53
N ILE A 47 30.50 12.96 22.31
CA ILE A 47 31.25 12.36 21.18
C ILE A 47 32.73 12.74 21.30
N ARG A 48 33.60 11.73 21.19
CA ARG A 48 35.06 11.82 21.35
C ARG A 48 35.76 11.39 20.07
N ASN A 49 37.03 11.75 19.95
CA ASN A 49 37.92 11.34 18.86
C ASN A 49 37.42 11.74 17.46
N ILE A 50 36.82 12.92 17.33
CA ILE A 50 36.25 13.44 16.09
C ILE A 50 37.37 14.00 15.18
N THR A 51 37.33 13.68 13.90
CA THR A 51 38.29 14.10 12.86
C THR A 51 37.60 14.83 11.71
N TYR A 52 38.37 15.21 10.69
CA TYR A 52 37.86 15.59 9.37
C TYR A 52 36.87 14.51 8.85
N PRO A 53 35.75 14.86 8.17
CA PRO A 53 35.37 16.18 7.67
C PRO A 53 34.84 17.18 8.71
N PHE A 54 34.63 16.77 9.97
CA PHE A 54 34.00 17.59 10.99
C PHE A 54 34.94 18.65 11.60
N THR A 55 34.36 19.76 12.03
CA THR A 55 35.01 20.76 12.89
C THR A 55 34.06 21.26 13.97
N GLY A 56 34.57 22.00 14.97
CA GLY A 56 33.79 22.44 16.14
C GLY A 56 34.56 22.32 17.44
N GLY A 57 33.92 22.66 18.57
CA GLY A 57 34.50 22.46 19.91
C GLY A 57 35.86 23.13 20.17
N GLY A 58 36.20 24.18 19.42
CA GLY A 58 37.50 24.85 19.47
C GLY A 58 38.54 24.37 18.45
N ARG A 59 38.25 23.34 17.65
CA ARG A 59 39.02 23.01 16.44
C ARG A 59 38.87 24.15 15.42
N PRO A 60 39.94 24.61 14.75
CA PRO A 60 39.84 25.68 13.76
C PRO A 60 38.87 25.36 12.63
N SER A 61 38.16 26.37 12.12
CA SER A 61 37.19 26.22 11.03
C SER A 61 37.81 25.57 9.78
N HIS A 62 39.02 26.00 9.41
CA HIS A 62 39.74 25.48 8.25
C HIS A 62 40.15 24.01 8.34
N CYS A 63 40.01 23.36 9.51
CA CYS A 63 40.31 21.94 9.72
C CYS A 63 39.12 21.00 9.46
N GLY A 64 38.04 21.49 8.83
CA GLY A 64 36.85 20.72 8.47
C GLY A 64 35.93 21.52 7.53
N LEU A 65 34.88 20.86 7.06
CA LEU A 65 33.91 21.43 6.14
C LEU A 65 32.86 22.28 6.86
N PRO A 66 32.41 23.42 6.29
CA PRO A 66 31.36 24.26 6.88
C PRO A 66 30.08 23.49 7.21
N GLU A 67 29.64 22.60 6.33
CA GLU A 67 28.41 21.80 6.44
C GLU A 67 28.50 20.69 7.50
N PHE A 68 29.72 20.40 7.98
CA PHE A 68 30.02 19.41 9.01
C PHE A 68 30.45 20.07 10.35
N THR A 69 30.08 21.34 10.54
CA THR A 69 30.36 22.07 11.78
C THR A 69 29.47 21.61 12.93
N LEU A 70 30.09 21.08 13.98
CA LEU A 70 29.44 20.64 15.20
C LEU A 70 29.43 21.75 16.27
N THR A 71 28.24 22.08 16.76
CA THR A 71 28.04 22.99 17.90
C THR A 71 28.00 22.17 19.19
N CYS A 72 28.87 22.51 20.14
CA CYS A 72 28.98 21.80 21.42
C CYS A 72 28.38 22.67 22.53
N ARG A 73 27.34 22.18 23.22
CA ARG A 73 26.75 22.87 24.39
C ARG A 73 26.98 22.07 25.67
N ASP A 74 27.31 22.80 26.74
CA ASP A 74 27.36 22.32 28.13
C ASP A 74 28.14 21.01 28.34
N ASN A 75 29.15 20.75 27.50
CA ASN A 75 29.92 19.49 27.39
C ASN A 75 29.09 18.20 27.32
N THR A 76 27.80 18.28 27.01
CA THR A 76 26.84 17.16 27.07
C THR A 76 26.03 17.02 25.79
N VAL A 77 25.84 18.09 25.02
CA VAL A 77 25.04 18.07 23.78
C VAL A 77 25.92 18.42 22.58
N THR A 78 25.82 17.59 21.55
CA THR A 78 26.43 17.79 20.23
C THR A 78 25.32 18.06 19.23
N GLU A 79 25.40 19.18 18.51
CA GLU A 79 24.40 19.53 17.49
C GLU A 79 25.04 19.83 16.14
N LEU A 80 24.38 19.35 15.09
CA LEU A 80 24.64 19.70 13.70
C LEU A 80 23.49 20.59 13.22
N THR A 81 23.80 21.76 12.67
CA THR A 81 22.79 22.69 12.14
C THR A 81 22.86 22.69 10.61
N HIS A 82 21.75 22.40 9.95
CA HIS A 82 21.66 22.35 8.50
C HIS A 82 20.31 22.91 8.02
N ASN A 83 20.31 23.77 7.00
CA ASN A 83 19.11 24.48 6.51
C ASN A 83 18.28 25.14 7.63
N SER A 84 18.96 25.80 8.58
CA SER A 84 18.36 26.42 9.79
C SER A 84 17.66 25.47 10.77
N VAL A 85 17.73 24.15 10.57
CA VAL A 85 17.25 23.12 11.50
C VAL A 85 18.42 22.55 12.28
N ALA A 86 18.29 22.47 13.61
CA ALA A 86 19.28 21.86 14.49
C ALA A 86 18.92 20.40 14.81
N TYR A 87 19.90 19.51 14.70
CA TYR A 87 19.80 18.08 15.00
C TYR A 87 20.83 17.71 16.07
N ARG A 88 20.42 16.96 17.09
CA ARG A 88 21.34 16.34 18.05
C ARG A 88 22.03 15.16 17.40
N VAL A 89 23.36 15.09 17.51
CA VAL A 89 24.15 13.94 17.09
C VAL A 89 24.22 12.96 18.26
N LEU A 90 23.52 11.85 18.15
CA LEU A 90 23.43 10.81 19.19
C LEU A 90 24.54 9.77 19.04
N LYS A 91 24.91 9.47 17.79
CA LYS A 91 26.03 8.59 17.43
C LYS A 91 26.72 9.15 16.19
N LEU A 92 28.04 9.02 16.13
CA LEU A 92 28.87 9.29 14.96
C LEU A 92 29.83 8.11 14.78
N ASP A 93 29.75 7.44 13.64
CA ASP A 93 30.65 6.36 13.23
C ASP A 93 31.47 6.82 12.02
N GLN A 94 32.75 7.10 12.28
CA GLN A 94 33.69 7.63 11.28
C GLN A 94 34.36 6.55 10.43
N VAL A 95 34.04 5.27 10.65
CA VAL A 95 34.57 4.14 9.86
C VAL A 95 33.52 3.66 8.86
N GLN A 96 32.24 3.72 9.23
CA GLN A 96 31.11 3.36 8.39
C GLN A 96 30.41 4.58 7.76
N ASN A 97 30.94 5.78 8.00
CA ASN A 97 30.42 7.08 7.52
C ASN A 97 28.91 7.27 7.79
N PHE A 98 28.45 6.96 9.01
CA PHE A 98 27.06 7.21 9.41
C PHE A 98 26.92 7.91 10.77
N MET A 99 25.77 8.54 10.95
CA MET A 99 25.35 9.18 12.20
C MET A 99 23.95 8.73 12.59
N ILE A 100 23.64 8.81 13.88
CA ILE A 100 22.25 8.81 14.36
C ILE A 100 21.93 10.23 14.82
N LEU A 101 20.91 10.83 14.20
CA LEU A 101 20.49 12.20 14.43
C LEU A 101 19.07 12.25 15.01
N ALA A 102 18.77 13.23 15.87
CA ALA A 102 17.41 13.49 16.34
C ALA A 102 17.10 15.00 16.30
N PRO A 103 15.94 15.46 15.80
CA PRO A 103 15.64 16.89 15.70
C PRO A 103 15.63 17.57 17.08
N SER A 104 16.49 18.58 17.28
CA SER A 104 16.68 19.19 18.61
C SER A 104 15.40 19.79 19.20
N LEU A 105 14.53 20.34 18.34
CA LEU A 105 13.25 20.93 18.74
C LEU A 105 12.23 19.90 19.24
N LEU A 106 12.32 18.65 18.78
CA LEU A 106 11.39 17.57 19.14
C LEU A 106 11.91 16.68 20.28
N TYR A 107 13.22 16.72 20.55
CA TYR A 107 13.90 15.84 21.51
C TYR A 107 13.32 15.93 22.95
N ASN A 108 13.05 17.15 23.43
CA ASN A 108 12.51 17.37 24.78
C ASN A 108 11.01 17.69 24.81
N ASN A 109 10.36 17.87 23.66
CA ASN A 109 8.97 18.28 23.57
C ASN A 109 8.37 17.89 22.21
N THR A 110 7.25 17.18 22.19
CA THR A 110 6.50 16.85 20.96
C THR A 110 5.83 18.06 20.31
N CYS A 111 5.87 19.23 20.96
CA CYS A 111 5.17 20.46 20.59
C CYS A 111 6.11 21.67 20.57
N PRO A 112 6.90 21.83 19.50
CA PRO A 112 7.85 22.92 19.38
C PRO A 112 7.13 24.25 19.17
N SER A 113 7.83 25.36 19.41
CA SER A 113 7.35 26.72 19.09
C SER A 113 7.42 27.05 17.59
N GLN A 114 8.12 26.22 16.80
CA GLN A 114 8.20 26.32 15.35
C GLN A 114 8.11 24.91 14.74
N PHE A 115 7.34 24.78 13.67
CA PHE A 115 7.08 23.50 13.01
C PHE A 115 7.85 23.44 11.69
N HIS A 116 8.94 22.68 11.66
CA HIS A 116 9.82 22.50 10.49
C HIS A 116 9.93 21.02 10.12
N ASN A 117 9.89 20.71 8.83
CA ASN A 117 10.15 19.34 8.36
C ASN A 117 11.61 18.96 8.57
N SER A 118 11.85 17.75 9.07
CA SER A 118 13.20 17.21 9.25
C SER A 118 13.79 16.81 7.90
N THR A 119 14.44 17.75 7.23
CA THR A 119 15.03 17.58 5.89
C THR A 119 16.52 17.91 5.92
N LEU A 120 17.36 16.99 5.44
CA LEU A 120 18.79 17.19 5.22
C LEU A 120 19.08 17.21 3.73
N ASN A 121 20.20 17.81 3.32
CA ASN A 121 20.61 17.79 1.92
C ASN A 121 21.08 16.38 1.51
N SER A 122 20.35 15.76 0.58
CA SER A 122 20.58 14.39 0.10
C SER A 122 21.93 14.18 -0.61
N THR A 123 22.64 15.24 -1.01
CA THR A 123 24.00 15.09 -1.57
C THR A 123 25.06 14.85 -0.50
N LEU A 124 24.88 15.40 0.70
CA LEU A 124 25.82 15.32 1.83
C LEU A 124 25.38 14.32 2.89
N PHE A 125 24.08 14.14 3.08
CA PHE A 125 23.47 13.23 4.05
C PHE A 125 22.46 12.35 3.32
N ARG A 126 22.86 11.12 2.98
CA ARG A 126 22.02 10.16 2.28
C ARG A 126 21.21 9.31 3.26
N ASP A 127 19.92 9.20 2.95
CA ASP A 127 18.99 8.24 3.52
C ASP A 127 19.12 6.88 2.79
N ASP A 128 20.33 6.30 2.87
CA ASP A 128 20.74 5.10 2.12
C ASP A 128 20.30 3.79 2.83
N GLY A 129 18.99 3.56 2.98
CA GLY A 129 18.46 2.21 3.25
C GLY A 129 17.15 2.09 4.03
N PRO A 130 16.59 0.86 4.11
CA PRO A 130 15.33 0.54 4.81
C PRO A 130 15.44 0.57 6.35
N GLU A 131 16.45 1.26 6.89
CA GLU A 131 16.71 1.37 8.34
C GLU A 131 15.92 2.51 9.00
N ASN A 132 15.29 3.38 8.21
CA ASN A 132 14.46 4.48 8.68
C ASN A 132 13.00 4.33 8.25
N GLU A 133 12.10 4.89 9.06
CA GLU A 133 10.68 5.03 8.79
C GLU A 133 10.25 6.48 9.09
N VAL A 134 9.21 6.98 8.40
CA VAL A 134 8.76 8.38 8.57
C VAL A 134 7.53 8.42 9.46
N ILE A 135 7.59 9.20 10.54
CA ILE A 135 6.44 9.60 11.33
C ILE A 135 5.99 10.99 10.88
N ASN A 136 4.69 11.13 10.61
CA ASN A 136 4.03 12.39 10.34
C ASN A 136 3.29 12.83 11.60
N LEU A 137 3.75 13.93 12.21
CA LEU A 137 3.10 14.57 13.35
C LEU A 137 2.07 15.57 12.84
N ILE A 138 0.81 15.41 13.25
CA ILE A 138 -0.33 16.18 12.75
C ILE A 138 -0.96 16.92 13.93
N TYR A 139 -1.12 18.24 13.81
CA TYR A 139 -1.53 19.10 14.92
C TYR A 139 -2.77 19.93 14.59
N GLY A 140 -3.56 20.23 15.63
CA GLY A 140 -4.68 21.16 15.54
C GLY A 140 -5.87 20.61 14.78
N CYS A 141 -6.18 19.33 15.00
CA CYS A 141 -7.33 18.66 14.40
C CYS A 141 -8.61 18.96 15.19
N ASN A 142 -9.78 18.96 14.52
CA ASN A 142 -11.05 19.28 15.17
C ASN A 142 -11.71 18.02 15.82
N GLY A 143 -11.66 17.91 17.15
CA GLY A 143 -12.01 16.71 17.92
C GLY A 143 -13.49 16.27 17.97
N TYR A 144 -14.44 17.01 17.38
CA TYR A 144 -15.89 16.67 17.46
C TYR A 144 -16.33 15.45 16.63
N VAL A 145 -15.41 14.76 15.95
CA VAL A 145 -15.72 13.75 14.91
C VAL A 145 -15.47 12.30 15.35
N MET A 146 -14.87 12.05 16.52
CA MET A 146 -14.51 10.70 16.96
C MET A 146 -15.03 10.36 18.37
N SER A 147 -16.01 9.46 18.45
CA SER A 147 -16.53 8.94 19.73
C SER A 147 -15.58 8.00 20.47
N VAL A 148 -14.53 7.51 19.79
CA VAL A 148 -13.45 6.69 20.38
C VAL A 148 -12.13 7.40 20.10
N LYS A 149 -11.35 7.70 21.15
CA LYS A 149 -10.03 8.31 21.00
C LYS A 149 -9.03 7.27 20.49
N PRO A 150 -8.34 7.50 19.35
CA PRO A 150 -7.40 6.54 18.80
C PRO A 150 -6.07 6.57 19.56
N HIS A 151 -5.37 5.43 19.59
CA HIS A 151 -4.12 5.25 20.38
C HIS A 151 -2.93 6.10 19.92
N ASN A 152 -3.02 6.70 18.72
CA ASN A 152 -2.00 7.59 18.17
C ASN A 152 -2.19 9.08 18.53
N ILE A 153 -3.13 9.41 19.43
CA ILE A 153 -3.31 10.76 19.94
C ILE A 153 -2.17 11.16 20.89
N PHE A 154 -1.71 12.41 20.81
CA PHE A 154 -0.81 13.02 21.79
C PHE A 154 -1.24 14.45 22.10
N ASN A 155 -1.02 14.89 23.33
CA ASN A 155 -1.43 16.23 23.77
C ASN A 155 -0.45 17.30 23.29
N CYS A 156 -0.97 18.42 22.80
CA CYS A 156 -0.13 19.53 22.33
C CYS A 156 -0.52 20.90 22.89
N ASN A 157 0.06 21.22 24.05
CA ASN A 157 -0.18 22.47 24.76
C ASN A 157 1.02 23.41 24.57
N SER A 158 0.98 24.25 23.53
CA SER A 158 2.02 25.23 23.21
C SER A 158 1.53 26.65 23.51
N SER A 159 2.41 27.54 23.97
CA SER A 159 2.09 28.94 24.26
C SER A 159 1.62 29.76 23.05
N ILE A 160 1.73 29.20 21.85
CA ILE A 160 1.31 29.82 20.58
C ILE A 160 -0.05 29.27 20.11
N SER A 161 -0.47 28.09 20.58
CA SER A 161 -1.70 27.43 20.12
C SER A 161 -2.12 26.27 21.03
N ASN A 162 -3.35 26.31 21.55
CA ASN A 162 -3.97 25.21 22.30
C ASN A 162 -4.57 24.18 21.33
N PHE A 163 -3.76 23.22 20.86
CA PHE A 163 -4.26 22.11 20.04
C PHE A 163 -4.75 20.98 20.95
N THR A 164 -6.08 20.82 21.06
CA THR A 164 -6.70 19.77 21.90
C THR A 164 -6.43 18.37 21.36
N ASP A 165 -6.35 18.23 20.04
CA ASP A 165 -6.21 16.96 19.35
C ASP A 165 -5.04 17.03 18.35
N SER A 166 -4.00 16.23 18.61
CA SER A 166 -2.85 16.03 17.73
C SER A 166 -2.58 14.53 17.61
N TYR A 167 -2.16 14.07 16.44
CA TYR A 167 -2.04 12.64 16.12
C TYR A 167 -0.73 12.37 15.37
N TYR A 168 -0.17 11.18 15.53
CA TYR A 168 0.95 10.72 14.71
C TYR A 168 0.52 9.63 13.73
N VAL A 169 1.06 9.64 12.51
CA VAL A 169 0.85 8.60 11.49
C VAL A 169 2.22 8.09 11.07
N ILE A 170 2.43 6.78 11.17
CA ILE A 170 3.66 6.11 10.71
C ILE A 170 3.45 5.75 9.23
N GLY A 171 4.43 6.02 8.39
CA GLY A 171 4.31 5.88 6.93
C GLY A 171 3.63 7.09 6.27
N PRO A 172 3.30 7.02 4.96
CA PRO A 172 2.75 8.14 4.21
C PRO A 172 1.38 8.59 4.73
N VAL A 173 1.18 9.90 4.89
CA VAL A 173 -0.15 10.47 5.16
C VAL A 173 -1.04 10.17 3.94
N PRO A 174 -2.23 9.55 4.11
CA PRO A 174 -3.10 9.26 2.98
C PRO A 174 -3.62 10.58 2.38
N THR A 175 -3.42 10.78 1.09
CA THR A 175 -3.79 12.01 0.36
C THR A 175 -5.23 12.02 -0.12
N ASP A 176 -6.12 11.28 0.54
CA ASP A 176 -7.51 11.09 0.12
C ASP A 176 -8.33 12.37 0.36
N PRO A 177 -9.09 12.89 -0.63
CA PRO A 177 -9.99 14.03 -0.43
C PRO A 177 -11.05 13.82 0.67
N ILE A 178 -11.38 12.58 1.06
CA ILE A 178 -12.30 12.24 2.15
C ILE A 178 -11.69 12.57 3.52
N LEU A 179 -10.36 12.52 3.68
CA LEU A 179 -9.70 12.92 4.94
C LEU A 179 -9.76 14.43 5.21
N ARG A 180 -10.25 15.25 4.26
CA ARG A 180 -10.58 16.67 4.52
C ARG A 180 -11.65 16.88 5.60
N ILE A 181 -12.33 15.83 6.05
CA ILE A 181 -13.25 15.90 7.20
C ILE A 181 -12.48 16.24 8.50
N ILE A 182 -11.21 15.84 8.62
CA ILE A 182 -10.34 16.24 9.72
C ILE A 182 -9.46 17.41 9.28
N PHE A 183 -9.96 18.64 9.44
CA PHE A 183 -9.15 19.84 9.31
C PHE A 183 -8.10 19.87 10.42
N CYS A 184 -6.87 19.49 10.09
CA CYS A 184 -5.68 19.67 10.93
C CYS A 184 -4.82 20.80 10.35
N SER A 185 -4.33 21.69 11.22
CA SER A 185 -3.65 22.93 10.81
C SER A 185 -2.20 22.73 10.36
N ILE A 186 -1.49 21.72 10.88
CA ILE A 186 -0.04 21.55 10.67
C ILE A 186 0.29 20.07 10.51
N SER A 187 1.19 19.75 9.57
CA SER A 187 1.80 18.41 9.43
C SER A 187 3.32 18.54 9.35
N VAL A 188 4.05 17.78 10.18
CA VAL A 188 5.51 17.77 10.27
C VAL A 188 6.02 16.36 10.01
N ARG A 189 6.94 16.20 9.06
CA ARG A 189 7.59 14.92 8.76
C ARG A 189 8.86 14.76 9.59
N VAL A 190 8.98 13.60 10.25
CA VAL A 190 10.11 13.26 11.12
C VAL A 190 10.56 11.83 10.84
N PRO A 191 11.77 11.61 10.30
CA PRO A 191 12.34 10.27 10.20
C PRO A 191 12.71 9.74 11.59
N VAL A 192 12.55 8.43 11.79
CA VAL A 192 13.00 7.66 12.95
C VAL A 192 13.61 6.34 12.47
N LEU A 193 14.36 5.65 13.33
CA LEU A 193 14.79 4.27 13.07
C LEU A 193 13.58 3.34 12.89
N MET A 194 13.68 2.40 11.95
CA MET A 194 12.66 1.39 11.63
C MET A 194 12.29 0.51 12.85
N ASP A 195 13.25 0.16 13.71
CA ASP A 195 12.95 -0.53 14.99
C ASP A 195 12.06 0.34 15.90
N SER A 196 12.35 1.63 15.99
CA SER A 196 11.55 2.59 16.77
C SER A 196 10.14 2.74 16.20
N GLY A 197 9.99 2.80 14.88
CA GLY A 197 8.69 2.85 14.20
C GLY A 197 7.85 1.60 14.46
N ASN A 198 8.43 0.41 14.27
CA ASN A 198 7.78 -0.87 14.57
C ASN A 198 7.40 -1.00 16.06
N ARG A 199 8.28 -0.59 16.99
CA ARG A 199 8.01 -0.61 18.43
C ARG A 199 6.94 0.41 18.84
N LEU A 200 6.88 1.57 18.18
CA LEU A 200 5.82 2.56 18.39
C LEU A 200 4.47 2.04 17.88
N SER A 201 4.44 1.43 16.68
CA SER A 201 3.24 0.79 16.12
C SER A 201 2.74 -0.36 17.00
N GLY A 202 3.63 -1.12 17.63
CA GLY A 202 3.30 -2.16 18.61
C GLY A 202 2.91 -1.65 20.00
N LEU A 203 2.91 -0.33 20.24
CA LEU A 203 2.72 0.32 21.54
C LEU A 203 3.74 -0.07 22.61
N ASN A 204 4.92 -0.55 22.21
CA ASN A 204 6.03 -0.94 23.10
C ASN A 204 6.84 0.27 23.59
N ILE A 205 6.79 1.40 22.90
CA ILE A 205 7.47 2.65 23.27
C ILE A 205 6.55 3.85 23.09
N SER A 206 6.86 4.97 23.77
CA SER A 206 6.14 6.23 23.57
C SER A 206 6.60 6.96 22.30
N LEU A 207 5.73 7.83 21.74
CA LEU A 207 6.11 8.70 20.62
C LEU A 207 7.37 9.53 20.93
N ARG A 208 7.46 10.08 22.15
CA ARG A 208 8.62 10.84 22.62
C ARG A 208 9.89 9.98 22.58
N GLU A 209 9.82 8.75 23.07
CA GLU A 209 10.94 7.81 23.06
C GLU A 209 11.40 7.51 21.63
N ALA A 210 10.47 7.20 20.72
CA ALA A 210 10.75 6.97 19.30
C ALA A 210 11.46 8.17 18.65
N LEU A 211 11.01 9.40 18.92
CA LEU A 211 11.64 10.63 18.43
C LEU A 211 13.03 10.87 19.04
N THR A 212 13.25 10.50 20.31
CA THR A 212 14.58 10.65 20.96
C THR A 212 15.60 9.60 20.54
N LEU A 213 15.17 8.45 20.02
CA LEU A 213 16.07 7.44 19.44
C LEU A 213 16.65 7.89 18.08
N GLY A 214 16.02 8.87 17.42
CA GLY A 214 16.51 9.48 16.20
C GLY A 214 16.37 8.59 14.96
N PHE A 215 17.12 8.93 13.93
CA PHE A 215 17.18 8.28 12.61
C PHE A 215 18.64 8.15 12.14
N SER A 216 18.91 7.13 11.31
CA SER A 216 20.23 6.87 10.72
C SER A 216 20.46 7.75 9.49
N VAL A 217 21.66 8.28 9.28
CA VAL A 217 22.06 8.89 7.99
C VAL A 217 23.47 8.49 7.64
N LYS A 218 23.72 8.18 6.36
CA LYS A 218 25.09 8.15 5.84
C LYS A 218 25.50 9.56 5.47
N TYR A 219 26.73 9.94 5.78
CA TYR A 219 27.27 11.22 5.35
C TYR A 219 28.36 11.00 4.29
N ASN A 220 28.47 11.94 3.36
CA ASN A 220 29.38 11.87 2.23
C ASN A 220 30.23 13.13 2.16
N ASP A 221 31.53 13.01 2.36
CA ASP A 221 32.50 14.08 2.09
C ASP A 221 32.73 14.19 0.57
N PRO A 222 32.35 15.30 -0.10
CA PRO A 222 32.58 15.47 -1.53
C PRO A 222 34.07 15.57 -1.91
N TYR A 223 34.97 15.77 -0.94
CA TYR A 223 36.42 15.91 -1.13
C TYR A 223 37.22 14.70 -0.62
N GLU A 224 36.56 13.59 -0.24
CA GLU A 224 37.20 12.41 0.39
C GLU A 224 38.38 11.85 -0.44
N SER A 225 38.25 11.87 -1.78
CA SER A 225 39.30 11.41 -2.70
C SER A 225 40.52 12.33 -2.76
N ILE A 226 40.34 13.64 -2.59
CA ILE A 226 41.42 14.65 -2.52
C ILE A 226 42.05 14.61 -1.13
N CYS A 227 41.24 14.48 -0.08
CA CYS A 227 41.69 14.27 1.29
C CYS A 227 42.55 12.99 1.42
N SER A 228 42.13 11.89 0.79
CA SER A 228 42.89 10.64 0.76
C SER A 228 44.26 10.80 0.09
N GLN A 229 44.35 11.58 -0.99
CA GLN A 229 45.64 11.92 -1.62
C GLN A 229 46.50 12.78 -0.68
N CYS A 230 45.91 13.80 -0.05
CA CYS A 230 46.59 14.65 0.92
C CYS A 230 47.23 13.85 2.08
N ASN A 231 46.46 12.94 2.67
CA ASN A 231 46.92 12.04 3.73
C ASN A 231 48.04 11.11 3.23
N GLY A 232 47.99 10.67 1.96
CA GLY A 232 49.04 9.89 1.31
C GLY A 232 50.38 10.62 1.17
N PHE A 233 50.37 11.95 1.11
CA PHE A 233 51.57 12.80 1.16
C PHE A 233 51.99 13.18 2.59
N GLY A 234 51.34 12.63 3.63
CA GLY A 234 51.58 13.00 5.03
C GLY A 234 50.94 14.33 5.46
N GLY A 235 50.16 14.96 4.58
CA GLY A 235 49.40 16.17 4.88
C GLY A 235 48.14 15.89 5.70
N GLN A 236 47.45 16.97 6.07
CA GLN A 236 46.17 16.96 6.79
C GLN A 236 45.11 17.67 5.96
N CYS A 237 43.90 17.10 5.92
CA CYS A 237 42.79 17.67 5.16
C CYS A 237 42.21 18.91 5.85
N GLY A 238 41.91 19.92 5.04
CA GLY A 238 41.23 21.14 5.47
C GLY A 238 40.34 21.72 4.38
N PHE A 239 39.73 22.86 4.68
CA PHE A 239 38.89 23.60 3.74
C PHE A 239 39.14 25.10 3.91
N ASP A 240 39.35 25.83 2.81
CA ASP A 240 39.32 27.29 2.85
C ASP A 240 37.88 27.78 2.63
N TRP A 241 37.31 28.34 3.69
CA TRP A 241 35.94 28.84 3.73
C TRP A 241 35.76 30.13 2.90
N ILE A 242 36.85 30.79 2.49
CA ILE A 242 36.82 32.01 1.68
C ILE A 242 36.79 31.67 0.19
N SER A 243 37.68 30.80 -0.29
CA SER A 243 37.70 30.35 -1.69
C SER A 243 36.71 29.20 -1.99
N GLY A 244 36.21 28.50 -0.97
CA GLY A 244 35.32 27.36 -1.11
C GLY A 244 36.02 26.10 -1.63
N GLN A 245 37.32 25.93 -1.34
CA GLN A 245 38.14 24.83 -1.87
C GLN A 245 38.72 23.95 -0.75
N SER A 246 38.81 22.64 -1.02
CA SER A 246 39.57 21.71 -0.19
C SER A 246 41.06 22.03 -0.23
N ILE A 247 41.70 22.12 0.93
CA ILE A 247 43.13 22.40 1.06
C ILE A 247 43.86 21.21 1.70
N CYS A 248 45.13 21.04 1.34
CA CYS A 248 46.03 20.09 1.97
C CYS A 248 47.07 20.82 2.80
N ILE A 249 47.23 20.42 4.07
CA ILE A 249 48.00 21.14 5.07
C ILE A 249 49.22 20.31 5.49
N CYS A 250 50.42 20.84 5.26
CA CYS A 250 51.71 20.25 5.61
C CYS A 250 52.44 21.23 6.54
N ASP A 251 52.88 20.77 7.71
CA ASP A 251 53.60 21.58 8.71
C ASP A 251 52.95 22.96 8.99
N ASP A 252 51.64 22.93 9.28
CA ASP A 252 50.77 24.09 9.53
C ASP A 252 50.72 25.14 8.38
N LYS A 253 51.05 24.73 7.14
CA LYS A 253 51.01 25.54 5.91
C LYS A 253 50.32 24.78 4.78
N LEU A 254 50.00 25.45 3.67
CA LEU A 254 49.56 24.76 2.45
C LEU A 254 50.69 23.90 1.89
N CYS A 255 50.40 22.64 1.56
CA CYS A 255 51.35 21.77 0.88
C CYS A 255 51.72 22.33 -0.51
N PRO A 256 52.97 22.18 -0.97
CA PRO A 256 53.34 22.55 -2.34
C PRO A 256 52.51 21.78 -3.38
N PRO A 257 52.15 22.40 -4.53
CA PRO A 257 51.53 21.67 -5.63
C PRO A 257 52.46 20.53 -6.08
N ALA A 258 51.91 19.33 -6.22
CA ALA A 258 52.69 18.13 -6.47
C ALA A 258 53.50 18.23 -7.77
N LEU A 259 54.83 18.23 -7.64
CA LEU A 259 55.72 17.91 -8.76
C LEU A 259 55.47 16.45 -9.17
N PRO A 260 55.37 16.14 -10.48
CA PRO A 260 55.19 14.77 -10.93
C PRO A 260 56.41 13.91 -10.50
N PRO A 261 56.20 12.66 -10.06
CA PRO A 261 57.29 11.82 -9.56
C PRO A 261 58.29 11.51 -10.68
N SER A 262 59.57 11.79 -10.44
CA SER A 262 60.66 11.38 -11.33
C SER A 262 60.82 9.85 -11.30
N PRO A 263 60.95 9.18 -12.46
CA PRO A 263 60.95 7.73 -12.53
C PRO A 263 62.34 7.15 -12.26
N GLU A 264 62.73 6.97 -10.99
CA GLU A 264 63.86 6.08 -10.63
C GLU A 264 63.94 5.82 -9.10
N ALA A 265 63.66 4.58 -8.67
CA ALA A 265 64.28 3.92 -7.48
C ALA A 265 63.63 2.54 -7.14
N THR A 266 63.47 1.63 -8.10
CA THR A 266 63.10 0.24 -7.77
C THR A 266 64.36 -0.59 -7.50
N ARG A 267 64.82 -0.66 -6.23
CA ARG A 267 65.83 -1.63 -5.80
C ARG A 267 65.59 -2.18 -4.37
N ASN A 268 65.21 -3.46 -4.36
CA ASN A 268 65.74 -4.53 -3.51
C ASN A 268 65.92 -4.30 -2.00
N ALA A 269 65.11 -4.99 -1.18
CA ALA A 269 65.58 -5.62 0.06
C ALA A 269 64.68 -6.81 0.45
N SER A 270 64.93 -7.99 -0.11
CA SER A 270 64.39 -9.26 0.39
C SER A 270 65.49 -9.99 1.16
N THR A 271 65.42 -10.01 2.49
CA THR A 271 66.26 -10.90 3.32
C THR A 271 65.51 -11.37 4.56
N SER A 272 65.58 -12.67 4.79
CA SER A 272 65.02 -13.41 5.91
C SER A 272 65.80 -13.24 7.22
N SER A 273 65.13 -13.37 8.36
CA SER A 273 65.73 -13.89 9.60
C SER A 273 64.72 -14.70 10.42
N GLN A 274 65.09 -15.93 10.75
CA GLN A 274 64.44 -16.73 11.81
C GLN A 274 65.00 -16.31 13.18
N GLY A 275 64.23 -16.52 14.24
CA GLY A 275 64.69 -16.34 15.63
C GLY A 275 63.70 -16.86 16.67
N ASN A 276 64.08 -17.95 17.34
CA ASN A 276 63.50 -18.50 18.58
C ASN A 276 63.61 -17.50 19.78
N ASP A 277 63.02 -17.67 20.97
CA ASP A 277 62.36 -18.83 21.61
C ASP A 277 61.39 -18.43 22.77
N ASP A 278 60.65 -19.45 23.24
CA ASP A 278 60.18 -19.73 24.63
C ASP A 278 59.30 -18.74 25.45
N ARG A 279 58.14 -19.24 25.95
CA ARG A 279 57.77 -19.18 27.39
C ARG A 279 56.53 -20.00 27.81
N SER A 280 56.78 -21.04 28.61
CA SER A 280 56.02 -21.50 29.80
C SER A 280 54.47 -21.40 29.89
N LYS A 281 53.80 -22.55 30.13
CA LYS A 281 52.41 -22.69 30.62
C LYS A 281 52.21 -22.16 32.06
N PRO A 282 50.96 -21.88 32.50
CA PRO A 282 50.35 -22.84 33.45
C PRO A 282 48.81 -23.07 33.37
N ARG A 283 48.42 -24.29 33.77
CA ARG A 283 47.19 -24.74 34.47
C ARG A 283 45.79 -24.27 34.04
N MET A 284 44.93 -25.27 33.83
CA MET A 284 43.48 -25.15 33.60
C MET A 284 42.73 -25.75 34.81
N ASN A 285 41.89 -24.96 35.48
CA ASN A 285 40.98 -25.42 36.55
C ASN A 285 39.54 -25.48 36.03
N VAL A 286 38.77 -26.45 36.52
CA VAL A 286 37.39 -26.73 36.10
C VAL A 286 36.39 -25.81 36.81
N VAL A 287 35.41 -25.28 36.08
CA VAL A 287 34.18 -24.67 36.61
C VAL A 287 32.97 -25.25 35.84
N PRO A 288 31.82 -25.55 36.49
CA PRO A 288 30.75 -26.34 35.86
C PRO A 288 29.90 -25.54 34.86
N SER A 289 29.42 -26.22 33.81
CA SER A 289 28.64 -25.61 32.73
C SER A 289 27.18 -25.31 33.12
N ILE A 290 26.81 -24.03 33.11
CA ILE A 290 25.42 -23.55 33.29
C ILE A 290 24.50 -23.94 32.10
N ALA A 291 25.08 -24.35 30.96
CA ALA A 291 24.36 -24.67 29.72
C ALA A 291 23.30 -25.78 29.84
N GLY A 292 23.45 -26.74 30.76
CA GLY A 292 22.53 -27.88 30.90
C GLY A 292 21.13 -27.48 31.39
N ALA A 293 21.04 -26.51 32.30
CA ALA A 293 19.77 -26.11 32.91
C ALA A 293 18.85 -25.34 31.93
N ILE A 294 19.45 -24.53 31.05
CA ILE A 294 18.71 -23.70 30.07
C ILE A 294 18.05 -24.60 29.01
N LEU A 295 18.77 -25.60 28.49
CA LEU A 295 18.24 -26.55 27.50
C LEU A 295 17.14 -27.44 28.09
N ALA A 296 17.29 -27.89 29.34
CA ALA A 296 16.24 -28.63 30.04
C ALA A 296 14.98 -27.78 30.30
N GLY A 297 15.15 -26.50 30.67
CA GLY A 297 14.05 -25.55 30.87
C GLY A 297 13.25 -25.28 29.60
N ILE A 298 13.93 -25.09 28.46
CA ILE A 298 13.28 -24.92 27.15
C ILE A 298 12.50 -26.18 26.77
N GLY A 299 13.10 -27.37 26.90
CA GLY A 299 12.43 -28.64 26.62
C GLY A 299 11.18 -28.87 27.48
N LEU A 300 11.25 -28.58 28.78
CA LEU A 300 10.11 -28.72 29.69
C LEU A 300 9.00 -27.70 29.40
N GLY A 301 9.37 -26.45 29.08
CA GLY A 301 8.43 -25.41 28.66
C GLY A 301 7.69 -25.78 27.37
N TRP A 302 8.41 -26.32 26.38
CA TRP A 302 7.82 -26.80 25.12
C TRP A 302 6.90 -28.00 25.33
N LEU A 303 7.27 -28.93 26.22
CA LEU A 303 6.43 -30.08 26.58
C LEU A 303 5.14 -29.65 27.31
N ILE A 304 5.22 -28.67 28.22
CA ILE A 304 4.05 -28.10 28.91
C ILE A 304 3.14 -27.36 27.92
N PHE A 305 3.72 -26.58 26.99
CA PHE A 305 2.99 -25.90 25.92
C PHE A 305 2.27 -26.91 25.02
N TYR A 306 2.97 -27.93 24.53
CA TYR A 306 2.40 -29.00 23.70
C TYR A 306 1.27 -29.78 24.42
N CYS A 307 1.45 -30.08 25.70
CA CYS A 307 0.41 -30.71 26.53
C CYS A 307 -0.80 -29.80 26.77
N LYS A 308 -0.61 -28.48 26.95
CA LYS A 308 -1.72 -27.50 27.01
C LYS A 308 -2.46 -27.39 25.66
N GLN A 309 -1.72 -27.35 24.55
CA GLN A 309 -2.28 -27.30 23.19
C GLN A 309 -3.12 -28.54 22.89
N ARG A 310 -2.59 -29.75 23.18
CA ARG A 310 -3.36 -31.02 23.06
C ARG A 310 -4.57 -31.10 23.99
N ARG A 311 -4.52 -30.50 25.19
CA ARG A 311 -5.71 -30.40 26.07
C ARG A 311 -6.78 -29.46 25.51
N LYS A 312 -6.41 -28.31 24.96
CA LYS A 312 -7.35 -27.41 24.26
C LYS A 312 -8.02 -28.12 23.07
N LEU A 313 -7.25 -28.87 22.27
CA LEU A 313 -7.78 -29.61 21.12
C LEU A 313 -8.79 -30.70 21.54
N ARG A 314 -8.51 -31.44 22.63
CA ARG A 314 -9.43 -32.46 23.16
C ARG A 314 -10.71 -31.88 23.77
N LEU A 315 -10.65 -30.68 24.35
CA LEU A 315 -11.82 -29.97 24.85
C LEU A 315 -12.72 -29.47 23.70
N ALA A 316 -12.14 -29.09 22.56
CA ALA A 316 -12.90 -28.73 21.36
C ALA A 316 -13.66 -29.93 20.76
N THR A 317 -13.02 -31.11 20.65
CA THR A 317 -13.70 -32.32 20.13
C THR A 317 -14.80 -32.87 21.05
N ASN A 318 -14.70 -32.66 22.36
CA ASN A 318 -15.69 -33.18 23.31
C ASN A 318 -16.95 -32.30 23.43
N SER A 319 -16.93 -31.07 22.89
CA SER A 319 -18.11 -30.17 22.91
C SER A 319 -19.09 -30.43 21.76
N SER A 320 -18.77 -31.35 20.84
CA SER A 320 -19.58 -31.65 19.65
C SER A 320 -20.35 -32.99 19.76
N GLN A 321 -20.42 -33.61 20.95
CA GLN A 321 -21.14 -34.88 21.19
C GLN A 321 -22.25 -34.77 22.25
N THR A 322 -23.09 -33.74 22.14
CA THR A 322 -24.44 -33.75 22.73
C THR A 322 -25.40 -33.05 21.78
N ILE A 323 -26.51 -33.74 21.45
CA ILE A 323 -27.60 -33.38 20.51
C ILE A 323 -27.42 -33.97 19.09
N SER A 324 -27.63 -35.30 18.99
CA SER A 324 -28.28 -35.98 17.84
C SER A 324 -28.47 -37.47 18.14
N LYS A 325 -29.62 -37.75 18.75
CA LYS A 325 -30.34 -39.03 18.86
C LYS A 325 -31.83 -38.60 18.77
N ASP A 326 -32.71 -39.16 17.95
CA ASP A 326 -32.69 -40.41 17.18
C ASP A 326 -33.42 -40.24 15.83
N VAL A 327 -33.00 -40.96 14.77
CA VAL A 327 -33.87 -41.61 13.76
C VAL A 327 -33.11 -42.80 13.18
N ILE A 328 -33.76 -43.97 13.06
CA ILE A 328 -33.20 -45.20 12.47
C ILE A 328 -33.92 -45.49 11.16
N ILE A 329 -33.18 -45.71 10.06
CA ILE A 329 -33.67 -46.32 8.81
C ILE A 329 -32.60 -47.31 8.31
N PRO A 330 -32.95 -48.54 7.86
CA PRO A 330 -32.00 -49.61 7.59
C PRO A 330 -31.36 -49.54 6.18
N PRO A 331 -30.23 -50.24 5.96
CA PRO A 331 -29.49 -50.16 4.71
C PRO A 331 -30.10 -51.01 3.59
N SER A 332 -30.13 -50.49 2.37
CA SER A 332 -30.33 -51.28 1.16
C SER A 332 -29.33 -50.88 0.09
N ASN A 333 -28.34 -51.75 -0.13
CA ASN A 333 -27.45 -51.66 -1.28
C ASN A 333 -28.25 -51.91 -2.56
N LYS A 334 -28.10 -51.04 -3.56
CA LYS A 334 -28.13 -51.46 -4.96
C LYS A 334 -27.36 -50.49 -5.85
N VAL A 335 -26.19 -50.95 -6.28
CA VAL A 335 -25.44 -50.40 -7.40
C VAL A 335 -26.29 -50.51 -8.65
N PHE A 336 -26.41 -49.42 -9.42
CA PHE A 336 -26.75 -49.47 -10.83
C PHE A 336 -25.93 -48.44 -11.61
N SER A 337 -25.23 -48.92 -12.63
CA SER A 337 -24.36 -48.13 -13.52
C SER A 337 -25.05 -47.94 -14.86
N SER A 338 -25.06 -46.72 -15.41
CA SER A 338 -25.37 -46.40 -16.82
C SER A 338 -24.99 -44.93 -17.10
N PRO A 339 -24.91 -44.46 -18.36
CA PRO A 339 -23.66 -44.46 -19.13
C PRO A 339 -23.16 -43.04 -19.48
N PRO A 340 -21.95 -42.88 -20.04
CA PRO A 340 -21.45 -41.56 -20.44
C PRO A 340 -22.19 -41.04 -21.68
N LEU A 341 -22.90 -39.91 -21.55
CA LEU A 341 -23.47 -39.19 -22.69
C LEU A 341 -22.38 -38.38 -23.40
N THR A 342 -22.10 -38.76 -24.64
CA THR A 342 -21.22 -38.05 -25.56
C THR A 342 -21.93 -36.81 -26.09
N PHE A 343 -21.33 -35.63 -25.98
CA PHE A 343 -21.80 -34.42 -26.69
C PHE A 343 -20.95 -34.14 -27.95
N PRO A 344 -21.54 -33.58 -29.03
CA PRO A 344 -20.88 -33.49 -30.32
C PRO A 344 -19.84 -32.36 -30.38
N SER A 345 -18.77 -32.59 -31.15
CA SER A 345 -17.73 -31.60 -31.42
C SER A 345 -18.26 -30.45 -32.28
N ILE A 346 -18.26 -29.22 -31.76
CA ILE A 346 -18.43 -28.02 -32.58
C ILE A 346 -17.07 -27.64 -33.20
N HIS A 347 -17.10 -27.27 -34.47
CA HIS A 347 -15.93 -27.18 -35.35
C HIS A 347 -14.82 -26.26 -34.85
N SER A 348 -13.65 -26.84 -34.61
CA SER A 348 -12.38 -26.10 -34.55
C SER A 348 -11.97 -25.72 -35.97
N TYR A 349 -12.06 -24.45 -36.34
CA TYR A 349 -11.40 -23.95 -37.55
C TYR A 349 -9.88 -23.92 -37.31
N PRO A 350 -9.06 -24.56 -38.15
CA PRO A 350 -7.61 -24.38 -38.09
C PRO A 350 -7.25 -22.98 -38.65
N PRO A 351 -6.25 -22.28 -38.10
CA PRO A 351 -5.81 -21.02 -38.65
C PRO A 351 -5.19 -21.22 -40.06
N PRO A 352 -5.37 -20.28 -41.01
CA PRO A 352 -4.74 -20.37 -42.31
C PRO A 352 -3.21 -20.31 -42.17
N LYS A 353 -2.51 -21.24 -42.84
CA LYS A 353 -1.07 -21.11 -43.02
C LYS A 353 -0.79 -20.08 -44.12
N THR A 354 -0.49 -18.85 -43.72
CA THR A 354 0.26 -17.89 -44.54
C THR A 354 1.58 -17.59 -43.86
N ASP A 355 2.67 -17.87 -44.58
CA ASP A 355 4.03 -17.92 -44.08
C ASP A 355 4.66 -16.51 -44.07
N LEU A 356 4.61 -15.82 -42.93
CA LEU A 356 5.37 -14.60 -42.70
C LEU A 356 5.51 -14.29 -41.20
N GLY A 357 6.75 -14.08 -40.73
CA GLY A 357 7.03 -13.53 -39.40
C GLY A 357 7.15 -14.55 -38.26
N ARG A 358 8.39 -14.76 -37.80
CA ARG A 358 8.72 -15.57 -36.62
C ARG A 358 8.49 -14.76 -35.34
N ASP A 359 7.24 -14.56 -34.96
CA ASP A 359 6.91 -13.71 -33.81
C ASP A 359 7.24 -14.37 -32.46
N SER A 360 7.86 -13.57 -31.59
CA SER A 360 8.40 -13.99 -30.31
C SER A 360 7.30 -14.08 -29.24
N SER A 361 6.98 -15.29 -28.79
CA SER A 361 6.08 -15.51 -27.66
C SER A 361 6.74 -15.07 -26.34
N GLU A 362 6.46 -13.84 -25.88
CA GLU A 362 6.70 -13.41 -24.50
C GLU A 362 5.47 -13.81 -23.66
N PHE A 363 5.65 -14.52 -22.54
CA PHE A 363 4.58 -14.93 -21.60
C PHE A 363 3.46 -15.84 -22.18
N GLY A 364 3.64 -16.39 -23.38
CA GLY A 364 2.67 -17.33 -23.98
C GLY A 364 1.44 -16.70 -24.60
N VAL A 365 1.43 -15.36 -24.76
CA VAL A 365 0.39 -14.58 -25.44
C VAL A 365 0.88 -14.02 -26.76
N GLN A 366 -0.05 -13.63 -27.63
CA GLN A 366 0.26 -12.95 -28.89
C GLN A 366 0.88 -11.57 -28.59
N ILE A 367 2.03 -11.28 -29.22
CA ILE A 367 2.62 -9.95 -29.18
C ILE A 367 2.12 -9.16 -30.38
N PHE A 368 1.51 -8.00 -30.11
CA PHE A 368 1.04 -7.08 -31.14
C PHE A 368 2.03 -5.92 -31.29
N SER A 369 2.25 -5.45 -32.53
CA SER A 369 2.99 -4.19 -32.72
C SER A 369 2.11 -3.01 -32.34
N TYR A 370 2.73 -1.94 -31.82
CA TYR A 370 2.00 -0.71 -31.50
C TYR A 370 1.33 -0.09 -32.73
N CYS A 371 1.93 -0.24 -33.93
CA CYS A 371 1.36 0.26 -35.18
C CYS A 371 0.06 -0.45 -35.54
N ASP A 372 -0.02 -1.78 -35.36
CA ASP A 372 -1.24 -2.54 -35.67
C ASP A 372 -2.38 -2.19 -34.69
N LEU A 373 -2.06 -1.99 -33.42
CA LEU A 373 -3.06 -1.55 -32.42
C LEU A 373 -3.50 -0.11 -32.66
N LYS A 374 -2.58 0.78 -33.07
CA LYS A 374 -2.90 2.15 -33.46
C LYS A 374 -3.79 2.20 -34.71
N GLU A 375 -3.57 1.34 -35.69
CA GLU A 375 -4.44 1.20 -36.86
C GLU A 375 -5.83 0.65 -36.46
N ALA A 376 -5.86 -0.41 -35.65
CA ALA A 376 -7.09 -1.04 -35.19
C ALA A 376 -8.01 -0.09 -34.39
N THR A 377 -7.44 0.84 -33.62
CA THR A 377 -8.16 1.85 -32.82
C THR A 377 -8.29 3.21 -33.52
N ASP A 378 -7.97 3.30 -34.81
CA ASP A 378 -8.07 4.55 -35.59
C ASP A 378 -7.28 5.72 -34.97
N ASN A 379 -6.03 5.43 -34.60
CA ASN A 379 -5.11 6.31 -33.88
C ASN A 379 -5.49 6.59 -32.41
N PHE A 380 -6.21 5.67 -31.76
CA PHE A 380 -6.81 5.84 -30.42
C PHE A 380 -7.81 7.00 -30.39
N ASP A 381 -8.70 7.05 -31.38
CA ASP A 381 -9.73 8.10 -31.50
C ASP A 381 -10.71 8.06 -30.31
N CYS A 382 -10.99 9.23 -29.72
CA CYS A 382 -11.87 9.35 -28.55
C CYS A 382 -13.32 8.91 -28.82
N SER A 383 -13.79 8.90 -30.07
CA SER A 383 -15.10 8.35 -30.43
C SER A 383 -15.19 6.83 -30.31
N ARG A 384 -14.04 6.14 -30.20
CA ARG A 384 -13.93 4.70 -29.95
C ARG A 384 -13.66 4.37 -28.48
N GLU A 385 -13.63 5.36 -27.60
CA GLU A 385 -13.43 5.15 -26.17
C GLU A 385 -14.61 4.34 -25.57
N LEU A 386 -14.27 3.22 -24.93
CA LEU A 386 -15.21 2.38 -24.19
C LEU A 386 -15.27 2.78 -22.70
N GLY A 387 -14.17 3.34 -22.19
CA GLY A 387 -14.11 3.95 -20.87
C GLY A 387 -12.69 4.37 -20.49
N ASP A 388 -12.62 5.39 -19.64
CA ASP A 388 -11.38 5.86 -19.00
C ASP A 388 -11.34 5.45 -17.53
N GLY A 389 -10.19 4.95 -17.07
CA GLY A 389 -10.01 4.44 -15.73
C GLY A 389 -8.64 4.79 -15.15
N GLY A 390 -8.46 4.63 -13.84
CA GLY A 390 -7.25 5.07 -13.12
C GLY A 390 -5.92 4.46 -13.57
N PHE A 391 -5.94 3.45 -14.45
CA PHE A 391 -4.76 2.76 -14.97
C PHE A 391 -4.53 2.96 -16.47
N GLY A 392 -5.52 3.49 -17.20
CA GLY A 392 -5.46 3.68 -18.65
C GLY A 392 -6.85 3.75 -19.28
N THR A 393 -6.86 4.13 -20.56
CA THR A 393 -8.07 4.28 -21.37
C THR A 393 -8.28 3.04 -22.24
N VAL A 394 -9.53 2.59 -22.39
CA VAL A 394 -9.91 1.43 -23.19
C VAL A 394 -10.62 1.86 -24.46
N TYR A 395 -10.18 1.36 -25.61
CA TYR A 395 -10.72 1.69 -26.93
C TYR A 395 -11.30 0.45 -27.61
N HIS A 396 -12.38 0.63 -28.37
CA HIS A 396 -12.87 -0.36 -29.31
C HIS A 396 -11.98 -0.38 -30.56
N GLY A 397 -11.37 -1.52 -30.83
CA GLY A 397 -10.52 -1.75 -31.99
C GLY A 397 -11.07 -2.84 -32.92
N MET A 398 -10.67 -2.78 -34.18
CA MET A 398 -10.90 -3.86 -35.16
C MET A 398 -9.54 -4.34 -35.68
N LEU A 399 -9.16 -5.57 -35.36
CA LEU A 399 -7.92 -6.17 -35.88
C LEU A 399 -8.03 -6.43 -37.38
N ARG A 400 -6.88 -6.50 -38.08
CA ARG A 400 -6.83 -6.77 -39.54
C ARG A 400 -7.44 -8.14 -39.95
N ASP A 401 -7.62 -9.05 -39.01
CA ASP A 401 -8.29 -10.34 -39.22
C ASP A 401 -9.83 -10.28 -39.02
N GLY A 402 -10.38 -9.10 -38.76
CA GLY A 402 -11.81 -8.87 -38.57
C GLY A 402 -12.32 -9.12 -37.15
N ARG A 403 -11.45 -9.40 -36.16
CA ARG A 403 -11.85 -9.52 -34.76
C ARG A 403 -12.02 -8.14 -34.10
N ALA A 404 -13.21 -7.90 -33.54
CA ALA A 404 -13.45 -6.79 -32.62
C ALA A 404 -12.73 -7.05 -31.29
N VAL A 405 -12.06 -6.02 -30.76
CA VAL A 405 -11.22 -6.11 -29.56
C VAL A 405 -11.39 -4.90 -28.64
N ALA A 406 -11.17 -5.09 -27.35
CA ALA A 406 -10.96 -3.99 -26.41
C ALA A 406 -9.45 -3.77 -26.21
N VAL A 407 -8.97 -2.55 -26.46
CA VAL A 407 -7.56 -2.17 -26.43
C VAL A 407 -7.31 -1.20 -25.28
N LYS A 408 -6.73 -1.68 -24.18
CA LYS A 408 -6.42 -0.90 -22.97
C LYS A 408 -5.01 -0.32 -23.08
N ARG A 409 -4.88 0.99 -23.23
CA ARG A 409 -3.60 1.72 -23.28
C ARG A 409 -3.29 2.28 -21.90
N LEU A 410 -2.21 1.81 -21.27
CA LEU A 410 -1.85 2.22 -19.92
C LEU A 410 -1.15 3.59 -19.89
N TYR A 411 -1.51 4.42 -18.91
CA TYR A 411 -0.98 5.79 -18.80
C TYR A 411 0.54 5.84 -18.59
N GLU A 412 1.23 6.69 -19.35
CA GLU A 412 2.70 6.86 -19.28
C GLU A 412 3.18 7.38 -17.91
N ASN A 413 2.39 8.26 -17.27
CA ASN A 413 2.77 8.94 -16.03
C ASN A 413 2.50 8.12 -14.74
N ASN A 414 1.95 6.91 -14.86
CA ASN A 414 1.66 6.06 -13.69
C ASN A 414 2.90 5.24 -13.31
N PHE A 415 3.50 5.55 -12.16
CA PHE A 415 4.68 4.85 -11.61
C PHE A 415 4.49 3.34 -11.44
N LYS A 416 3.25 2.84 -11.32
CA LYS A 416 2.94 1.41 -11.21
C LYS A 416 2.62 0.73 -12.55
N ARG A 417 2.57 1.45 -13.68
CA ARG A 417 2.08 0.90 -14.96
C ARG A 417 2.76 -0.40 -15.40
N VAL A 418 4.05 -0.55 -15.12
CA VAL A 418 4.85 -1.74 -15.47
C VAL A 418 4.50 -2.94 -14.57
N GLU A 419 4.25 -2.69 -13.28
CA GLU A 419 3.81 -3.71 -12.32
C GLU A 419 2.41 -4.22 -12.72
N GLN A 420 1.47 -3.31 -12.97
CA GLN A 420 0.10 -3.62 -13.34
C GLN A 420 0.02 -4.37 -14.68
N PHE A 421 0.74 -3.89 -15.71
CA PHE A 421 0.86 -4.57 -17.00
C PHE A 421 1.39 -6.00 -16.86
N ARG A 422 2.50 -6.17 -16.12
CA ARG A 422 3.09 -7.48 -15.90
C ARG A 422 2.11 -8.40 -15.16
N ASN A 423 1.49 -7.90 -14.10
CA ASN A 423 0.59 -8.66 -13.23
C ASN A 423 -0.64 -9.15 -13.99
N GLU A 424 -1.27 -8.27 -14.77
CA GLU A 424 -2.45 -8.57 -15.57
C GLU A 424 -2.14 -9.63 -16.64
N VAL A 425 -1.00 -9.54 -17.33
CA VAL A 425 -0.53 -10.60 -18.26
C VAL A 425 -0.19 -11.90 -17.51
N GLU A 426 0.52 -11.82 -16.38
CA GLU A 426 0.98 -12.99 -15.62
C GLU A 426 -0.17 -13.79 -14.97
N ILE A 427 -1.25 -13.10 -14.60
CA ILE A 427 -2.48 -13.71 -14.06
C ILE A 427 -3.36 -14.24 -15.20
N LEU A 428 -3.74 -13.41 -16.18
CA LEU A 428 -4.71 -13.82 -17.22
C LEU A 428 -4.18 -14.91 -18.16
N THR A 429 -2.86 -15.06 -18.31
CA THR A 429 -2.27 -16.19 -19.05
C THR A 429 -2.50 -17.56 -18.39
N ARG A 430 -2.76 -17.58 -17.07
CA ARG A 430 -2.93 -18.81 -16.27
C ARG A 430 -4.39 -19.18 -16.04
N LEU A 431 -5.30 -18.21 -16.17
CA LEU A 431 -6.73 -18.37 -15.88
C LEU A 431 -7.53 -18.73 -17.12
N ARG A 432 -8.49 -19.65 -16.97
CA ARG A 432 -9.48 -19.99 -18.00
C ARG A 432 -10.82 -20.31 -17.35
N HIS A 433 -11.77 -19.40 -17.50
CA HIS A 433 -13.11 -19.50 -16.94
C HIS A 433 -14.09 -18.76 -17.87
N PRO A 434 -15.32 -19.27 -18.10
CA PRO A 434 -16.28 -18.60 -18.98
C PRO A 434 -16.55 -17.15 -18.57
N ASN A 435 -16.71 -16.92 -17.26
CA ASN A 435 -17.06 -15.62 -16.70
C ASN A 435 -15.88 -14.67 -16.41
N LEU A 436 -14.70 -14.95 -16.97
CA LEU A 436 -13.55 -14.05 -16.94
C LEU A 436 -13.27 -13.51 -18.35
N VAL A 437 -12.77 -12.27 -18.42
CA VAL A 437 -12.35 -11.67 -19.69
C VAL A 437 -11.12 -12.38 -20.27
N ILE A 438 -11.15 -12.67 -21.56
CA ILE A 438 -10.06 -13.29 -22.30
C ILE A 438 -9.07 -12.22 -22.77
N LEU A 439 -7.81 -12.35 -22.33
CA LEU A 439 -6.67 -11.61 -22.89
C LEU A 439 -6.20 -12.29 -24.18
N TYR A 440 -6.31 -11.60 -25.32
CA TYR A 440 -5.75 -12.07 -26.59
C TYR A 440 -4.25 -11.81 -26.71
N GLY A 441 -3.77 -10.70 -26.15
CA GLY A 441 -2.34 -10.41 -26.14
C GLY A 441 -1.98 -9.00 -25.69
N CYS A 442 -0.73 -8.60 -25.95
CA CYS A 442 -0.19 -7.33 -25.47
C CYS A 442 0.95 -6.81 -26.35
N THR A 443 1.44 -5.59 -26.12
CA THR A 443 2.71 -5.11 -26.69
C THR A 443 3.91 -5.76 -25.96
N SER A 444 5.09 -5.80 -26.59
CA SER A 444 6.30 -6.31 -25.91
C SER A 444 6.66 -5.43 -24.70
N LYS A 445 7.21 -6.03 -23.65
CA LYS A 445 7.66 -5.34 -22.42
C LYS A 445 8.75 -4.29 -22.66
N ARG A 446 9.39 -4.29 -23.83
CA ARG A 446 10.39 -3.29 -24.26
C ARG A 446 9.77 -2.07 -24.96
N SER A 447 8.46 -2.10 -25.26
CA SER A 447 7.73 -0.97 -25.82
C SER A 447 7.63 0.18 -24.82
N ARG A 448 7.62 1.44 -25.31
CA ARG A 448 7.27 2.59 -24.47
C ARG A 448 5.77 2.60 -24.15
N ASP A 449 4.96 2.22 -25.12
CA ASP A 449 3.52 2.03 -25.01
C ASP A 449 3.20 0.61 -24.55
N LEU A 450 2.70 0.50 -23.31
CA LEU A 450 2.19 -0.73 -22.75
C LEU A 450 0.68 -0.81 -23.03
N VAL A 451 0.30 -1.77 -23.87
CA VAL A 451 -1.07 -1.92 -24.37
C VAL A 451 -1.49 -3.39 -24.25
N LEU A 452 -2.72 -3.60 -23.76
CA LEU A 452 -3.33 -4.91 -23.53
C LEU A 452 -4.54 -5.06 -24.47
N VAL A 453 -4.74 -6.26 -25.01
CA VAL A 453 -5.76 -6.56 -26.04
C VAL A 453 -6.64 -7.70 -25.54
N TYR A 454 -7.94 -7.44 -25.42
CA TYR A 454 -8.93 -8.37 -24.89
C TYR A 454 -10.04 -8.65 -25.91
N GLU A 455 -10.86 -9.66 -25.64
CA GLU A 455 -12.17 -9.79 -26.27
C GLU A 455 -13.01 -8.52 -26.06
N TYR A 456 -13.75 -8.10 -27.10
CA TYR A 456 -14.70 -7.00 -26.99
C TYR A 456 -16.05 -7.50 -26.43
N ILE A 457 -16.54 -6.84 -25.38
CA ILE A 457 -17.78 -7.18 -24.69
C ILE A 457 -18.83 -6.07 -24.96
N PRO A 458 -19.93 -6.36 -25.69
CA PRO A 458 -20.76 -5.33 -26.33
C PRO A 458 -21.75 -4.62 -25.41
N ASN A 459 -22.35 -5.30 -24.43
CA ASN A 459 -23.36 -4.70 -23.53
C ASN A 459 -22.74 -3.94 -22.34
N GLY A 460 -21.46 -3.53 -22.44
CA GLY A 460 -20.76 -2.66 -21.48
C GLY A 460 -20.70 -3.24 -20.07
N THR A 461 -20.80 -2.38 -19.05
CA THR A 461 -20.62 -2.74 -17.64
C THR A 461 -21.96 -2.86 -16.89
N VAL A 462 -22.02 -3.66 -15.82
CA VAL A 462 -23.21 -3.72 -14.94
C VAL A 462 -23.57 -2.32 -14.39
N ALA A 463 -22.56 -1.49 -14.08
CA ALA A 463 -22.76 -0.10 -13.65
C ALA A 463 -23.55 0.74 -14.68
N ASP A 464 -23.26 0.58 -15.98
CA ASP A 464 -23.97 1.29 -17.05
C ASP A 464 -25.49 1.01 -17.04
N HIS A 465 -25.90 -0.21 -16.67
CA HIS A 465 -27.29 -0.66 -16.63
C HIS A 465 -28.00 -0.44 -15.29
N LEU A 466 -27.27 -0.25 -14.18
CA LEU A 466 -27.87 0.04 -12.87
C LEU A 466 -28.07 1.54 -12.64
N HIS A 467 -27.00 2.33 -12.84
CA HIS A 467 -26.99 3.76 -12.51
C HIS A 467 -26.32 4.65 -13.57
N GLY A 468 -25.84 4.07 -14.67
CA GLY A 468 -25.27 4.78 -15.81
C GLY A 468 -26.24 5.03 -16.97
N LYS A 469 -25.67 5.07 -18.18
CA LYS A 469 -26.34 5.48 -19.43
C LYS A 469 -27.55 4.64 -19.84
N TRP A 470 -27.64 3.39 -19.38
CA TRP A 470 -28.72 2.45 -19.71
C TRP A 470 -29.66 2.15 -18.53
N ALA A 471 -29.49 2.80 -17.37
CA ALA A 471 -30.34 2.60 -16.18
C ALA A 471 -31.86 2.73 -16.47
N LYS A 472 -32.23 3.65 -17.37
CA LYS A 472 -33.64 3.88 -17.76
C LYS A 472 -34.22 2.81 -18.69
N SER A 473 -33.40 1.91 -19.22
CA SER A 473 -33.83 0.87 -20.16
C SER A 473 -34.54 -0.30 -19.47
N GLY A 474 -34.37 -0.47 -18.15
CA GLY A 474 -35.04 -1.52 -17.36
C GLY A 474 -34.66 -2.96 -17.75
N LEU A 475 -33.60 -3.16 -18.53
CA LEU A 475 -33.23 -4.46 -19.12
C LEU A 475 -32.84 -5.49 -18.06
N LEU A 476 -32.22 -5.07 -16.96
CA LEU A 476 -31.82 -5.95 -15.86
C LEU A 476 -32.99 -6.23 -14.91
N SER A 477 -33.88 -7.12 -15.32
CA SER A 477 -34.90 -7.72 -14.45
C SER A 477 -34.27 -8.53 -13.30
N TRP A 478 -35.02 -8.79 -12.21
CA TRP A 478 -34.49 -9.52 -11.05
C TRP A 478 -33.84 -10.87 -11.40
N PRO A 479 -34.42 -11.74 -12.26
CA PRO A 479 -33.76 -12.99 -12.67
C PRO A 479 -32.39 -12.78 -13.34
N ILE A 480 -32.24 -11.72 -14.14
CA ILE A 480 -30.96 -11.40 -14.80
C ILE A 480 -29.95 -10.91 -13.75
N ARG A 481 -30.37 -10.04 -12.81
CA ARG A 481 -29.50 -9.57 -11.72
C ARG A 481 -29.04 -10.72 -10.80
N LEU A 482 -29.91 -11.70 -10.54
CA LEU A 482 -29.55 -12.90 -9.79
C LEU A 482 -28.56 -13.80 -10.55
N ASN A 483 -28.72 -13.96 -11.87
CA ASN A 483 -27.73 -14.66 -12.70
C ASN A 483 -26.38 -13.94 -12.71
N ILE A 484 -26.36 -12.61 -12.84
CA ILE A 484 -25.15 -11.79 -12.75
C ILE A 484 -24.43 -12.00 -11.40
N ALA A 485 -25.18 -12.03 -10.29
CA ALA A 485 -24.62 -12.34 -8.97
C ALA A 485 -23.99 -13.74 -8.91
N ILE A 486 -24.67 -14.76 -9.45
CA ILE A 486 -24.20 -16.16 -9.46
C ILE A 486 -22.93 -16.31 -10.29
N GLU A 487 -22.91 -15.77 -11.51
CA GLU A 487 -21.77 -15.89 -12.42
C GLU A 487 -20.55 -15.09 -11.95
N THR A 488 -20.78 -13.92 -11.34
CA THR A 488 -19.71 -13.16 -10.65
C THR A 488 -19.17 -13.95 -9.47
N ALA A 489 -20.03 -14.58 -8.66
CA ALA A 489 -19.59 -15.40 -7.53
C ALA A 489 -18.82 -16.66 -7.97
N ASP A 490 -19.20 -17.30 -9.09
CA ASP A 490 -18.51 -18.46 -9.67
C ASP A 490 -17.12 -18.07 -10.18
N ALA A 491 -17.01 -16.92 -10.86
CA ALA A 491 -15.73 -16.33 -11.26
C ALA A 491 -14.81 -16.04 -10.07
N LEU A 492 -15.31 -15.37 -9.02
CA LEU A 492 -14.51 -15.04 -7.83
C LEU A 492 -14.12 -16.28 -7.03
N ALA A 493 -15.01 -17.27 -6.89
CA ALA A 493 -14.67 -18.56 -6.27
C ALA A 493 -13.58 -19.30 -7.05
N TYR A 494 -13.61 -19.25 -8.39
CA TYR A 494 -12.54 -19.80 -9.23
C TYR A 494 -11.20 -19.07 -9.03
N LEU A 495 -11.20 -17.73 -8.86
CA LEU A 495 -9.99 -16.97 -8.54
C LEU A 495 -9.43 -17.35 -7.16
N HIS A 496 -10.27 -17.46 -6.14
CA HIS A 496 -9.85 -17.77 -4.77
C HIS A 496 -9.27 -19.20 -4.67
N ARG A 497 -9.86 -20.19 -5.35
CA ARG A 497 -9.27 -21.54 -5.50
C ARG A 497 -7.96 -21.58 -6.28
N SER A 498 -7.65 -20.52 -7.02
CA SER A 498 -6.40 -20.34 -7.76
C SER A 498 -5.41 -19.44 -7.00
N ASP A 499 -5.63 -19.24 -5.69
CA ASP A 499 -4.85 -18.38 -4.80
C ASP A 499 -4.72 -16.92 -5.29
N ILE A 500 -5.73 -16.40 -6.01
CA ILE A 500 -5.75 -15.06 -6.59
C ILE A 500 -6.86 -14.21 -5.99
N VAL A 501 -6.51 -13.05 -5.45
CA VAL A 501 -7.46 -12.04 -4.93
C VAL A 501 -7.53 -10.88 -5.91
N HIS A 502 -8.74 -10.49 -6.31
CA HIS A 502 -8.98 -9.52 -7.38
C HIS A 502 -8.69 -8.07 -6.95
N ARG A 503 -9.08 -7.70 -5.73
CA ARG A 503 -8.87 -6.40 -5.05
C ARG A 503 -9.60 -5.18 -5.61
N ASP A 504 -10.38 -5.33 -6.67
CA ASP A 504 -11.16 -4.23 -7.27
C ASP A 504 -12.46 -4.75 -7.89
N VAL A 505 -13.16 -5.60 -7.15
CA VAL A 505 -14.49 -6.10 -7.52
C VAL A 505 -15.50 -4.96 -7.38
N LYS A 506 -16.12 -4.55 -8.50
CA LYS A 506 -17.10 -3.46 -8.59
C LYS A 506 -17.94 -3.61 -9.85
N THR A 507 -19.12 -3.00 -9.91
CA THR A 507 -20.01 -3.10 -11.08
C THR A 507 -19.45 -2.50 -12.37
N ASN A 508 -18.43 -1.63 -12.30
CA ASN A 508 -17.68 -1.16 -13.47
C ASN A 508 -16.69 -2.20 -14.05
N ASN A 509 -16.26 -3.19 -13.27
CA ASN A 509 -15.32 -4.24 -13.68
C ASN A 509 -16.02 -5.56 -14.03
N ILE A 510 -17.35 -5.57 -14.03
CA ILE A 510 -18.21 -6.69 -14.40
C ILE A 510 -18.89 -6.30 -15.70
N LEU A 511 -18.47 -6.89 -16.82
CA LEU A 511 -19.02 -6.63 -18.14
C LEU A 511 -20.09 -7.66 -18.51
N LEU A 512 -20.93 -7.31 -19.48
CA LEU A 512 -22.06 -8.11 -19.95
C LEU A 512 -21.95 -8.37 -21.45
N ASP A 513 -22.04 -9.63 -21.86
CA ASP A 513 -22.10 -10.00 -23.28
C ASP A 513 -23.52 -9.84 -23.88
N ASN A 514 -23.72 -10.27 -25.13
CA ASN A 514 -24.99 -10.15 -25.84
C ASN A 514 -26.17 -10.80 -25.11
N ASP A 515 -25.92 -11.90 -24.39
CA ASP A 515 -26.92 -12.70 -23.69
C ASP A 515 -26.98 -12.34 -22.18
N PHE A 516 -26.32 -11.24 -21.78
CA PHE A 516 -26.16 -10.77 -20.40
C PHE A 516 -25.38 -11.71 -19.48
N HIS A 517 -24.52 -12.58 -20.04
CA HIS A 517 -23.55 -13.34 -19.24
C HIS A 517 -22.39 -12.45 -18.79
N VAL A 518 -21.87 -12.75 -17.60
CA VAL A 518 -20.84 -11.95 -16.92
C VAL A 518 -19.45 -12.22 -17.46
N LYS A 519 -18.67 -11.14 -17.60
CA LYS A 519 -17.22 -11.15 -17.82
C LYS A 519 -16.52 -10.23 -16.81
N VAL A 520 -15.87 -10.80 -15.80
CA VAL A 520 -15.07 -10.03 -14.82
C VAL A 520 -13.72 -9.63 -15.44
N ALA A 521 -13.31 -8.38 -15.24
CA ALA A 521 -12.15 -7.76 -15.87
C ALA A 521 -11.35 -6.81 -14.93
N ASP A 522 -10.28 -6.23 -15.48
CA ASP A 522 -9.31 -5.34 -14.81
C ASP A 522 -8.50 -6.01 -13.68
N PHE A 523 -7.58 -6.89 -14.09
CA PHE A 523 -6.69 -7.62 -13.17
C PHE A 523 -5.44 -6.80 -12.80
N GLY A 524 -5.41 -5.49 -13.11
CA GLY A 524 -4.26 -4.62 -12.89
C GLY A 524 -3.88 -4.45 -11.41
N LEU A 525 -4.83 -4.61 -10.49
CA LEU A 525 -4.57 -4.58 -9.04
C LEU A 525 -4.45 -5.95 -8.38
N SER A 526 -4.89 -7.03 -9.05
CA SER A 526 -5.05 -8.37 -8.46
C SER A 526 -3.73 -8.95 -7.95
N ARG A 527 -3.77 -9.97 -7.11
CA ARG A 527 -2.55 -10.52 -6.51
C ARG A 527 -2.65 -12.02 -6.26
N MET A 528 -1.64 -12.76 -6.74
CA MET A 528 -1.39 -14.15 -6.34
C MET A 528 -0.86 -14.16 -4.89
N PHE A 529 -1.41 -15.05 -4.07
CA PHE A 529 -0.90 -15.34 -2.74
C PHE A 529 0.30 -16.28 -2.85
N PRO A 530 1.38 -16.06 -2.09
CA PRO A 530 2.39 -17.09 -1.88
C PRO A 530 1.75 -18.29 -1.18
N ASN A 531 2.17 -19.51 -1.52
CA ASN A 531 1.78 -20.70 -0.78
C ASN A 531 2.09 -20.51 0.73
N ASP A 532 1.23 -21.09 1.57
CA ASP A 532 1.37 -21.14 3.04
C ASP A 532 1.25 -19.79 3.82
N VAL A 533 0.67 -18.73 3.24
CA VAL A 533 0.34 -17.48 4.00
C VAL A 533 -1.16 -17.19 4.08
N THR A 534 -1.64 -16.80 5.27
CA THR A 534 -3.07 -16.50 5.54
C THR A 534 -3.52 -15.09 5.18
N HIS A 535 -2.58 -14.20 4.85
CA HIS A 535 -2.82 -12.82 4.47
C HIS A 535 -1.59 -12.25 3.77
N VAL A 536 -1.78 -11.19 2.98
CA VAL A 536 -0.70 -10.40 2.40
C VAL A 536 -0.73 -8.99 3.01
N SER A 537 0.32 -8.62 3.74
CA SER A 537 0.51 -7.24 4.21
C SER A 537 0.85 -6.33 3.03
N THR A 538 -0.04 -5.42 2.66
CA THR A 538 0.14 -4.50 1.53
C THR A 538 -0.71 -3.24 1.68
N ALA A 539 -0.21 -2.12 1.15
CA ALA A 539 -0.97 -0.86 1.11
C ALA A 539 -2.38 -1.04 0.49
N PRO A 540 -3.44 -0.58 1.16
CA PRO A 540 -4.81 -0.54 0.66
C PRO A 540 -4.91 0.07 -0.74
N GLN A 541 -5.47 -0.69 -1.66
CA GLN A 541 -5.75 -0.30 -3.04
C GLN A 541 -7.07 -0.95 -3.46
N GLY A 542 -7.85 -0.25 -4.27
CA GLY A 542 -9.20 -0.61 -4.71
C GLY A 542 -10.06 0.65 -4.83
N THR A 543 -11.29 0.51 -5.31
CA THR A 543 -12.21 1.64 -5.55
C THR A 543 -12.97 2.04 -4.27
N PRO A 544 -13.01 3.34 -3.88
CA PRO A 544 -13.79 3.82 -2.74
C PRO A 544 -15.25 3.33 -2.76
N GLY A 545 -15.77 2.98 -1.59
CA GLY A 545 -17.07 2.30 -1.44
C GLY A 545 -16.97 0.78 -1.37
N TYR A 546 -16.08 0.18 -2.17
CA TYR A 546 -15.91 -1.28 -2.28
C TYR A 546 -14.76 -1.83 -1.44
N VAL A 547 -13.81 -0.98 -1.01
CA VAL A 547 -12.65 -1.41 -0.21
C VAL A 547 -13.11 -1.94 1.15
N ASP A 548 -12.68 -3.16 1.46
CA ASP A 548 -12.83 -3.82 2.77
C ASP A 548 -12.28 -2.93 3.90
N PRO A 549 -13.09 -2.55 4.91
CA PRO A 549 -12.68 -1.67 5.98
C PRO A 549 -11.64 -2.29 6.93
N GLU A 550 -11.64 -3.61 7.12
CA GLU A 550 -10.61 -4.29 7.93
C GLU A 550 -9.28 -4.33 7.17
N TYR A 551 -9.31 -4.63 5.87
CA TYR A 551 -8.12 -4.51 5.01
C TYR A 551 -7.56 -3.08 5.03
N TYR A 552 -8.42 -2.07 4.93
CA TYR A 552 -8.02 -0.66 5.00
C TYR A 552 -7.39 -0.28 6.35
N GLN A 553 -7.94 -0.75 7.47
CA GLN A 553 -7.45 -0.46 8.81
C GLN A 553 -6.18 -1.24 9.18
N CYS A 554 -6.12 -2.52 8.84
CA CYS A 554 -5.08 -3.44 9.29
C CYS A 554 -4.00 -3.74 8.25
N TYR A 555 -4.13 -3.24 7.02
CA TYR A 555 -3.20 -3.46 5.89
C TYR A 555 -3.04 -4.93 5.47
N LYS A 556 -3.94 -5.82 5.94
CA LYS A 556 -3.92 -7.27 5.68
C LYS A 556 -4.94 -7.64 4.61
N LEU A 557 -4.45 -7.89 3.40
CA LEU A 557 -5.30 -8.39 2.32
C LEU A 557 -5.60 -9.88 2.52
N THR A 558 -6.83 -10.29 2.22
CA THR A 558 -7.29 -11.69 2.14
C THR A 558 -8.33 -11.87 1.03
N GLU A 559 -8.64 -13.11 0.65
CA GLU A 559 -9.79 -13.48 -0.20
C GLU A 559 -11.12 -12.86 0.29
N LYS A 560 -11.29 -12.76 1.62
CA LYS A 560 -12.46 -12.17 2.28
C LYS A 560 -12.58 -10.65 2.09
N SER A 561 -11.56 -10.01 1.52
CA SER A 561 -11.65 -8.62 1.08
C SER A 561 -12.43 -8.48 -0.23
N ASP A 562 -12.29 -9.44 -1.17
CA ASP A 562 -13.15 -9.50 -2.36
C ASP A 562 -14.59 -9.85 -1.97
N VAL A 563 -14.80 -10.68 -0.94
CA VAL A 563 -16.15 -11.01 -0.41
C VAL A 563 -16.87 -9.74 0.05
N TYR A 564 -16.18 -8.84 0.75
CA TYR A 564 -16.76 -7.55 1.14
C TYR A 564 -17.15 -6.70 -0.09
N SER A 565 -16.24 -6.57 -1.05
CA SER A 565 -16.48 -5.83 -2.30
C SER A 565 -17.65 -6.43 -3.10
N PHE A 566 -17.76 -7.76 -3.16
CA PHE A 566 -18.89 -8.46 -3.76
C PHE A 566 -20.20 -8.23 -2.98
N GLY A 567 -20.15 -8.15 -1.65
CA GLY A 567 -21.27 -7.72 -0.81
C GLY A 567 -21.83 -6.34 -1.22
N VAL A 568 -20.96 -5.39 -1.59
CA VAL A 568 -21.39 -4.09 -2.14
C VAL A 568 -22.06 -4.26 -3.51
N VAL A 569 -21.50 -5.08 -4.41
CA VAL A 569 -22.10 -5.39 -5.72
C VAL A 569 -23.49 -6.01 -5.58
N LEU A 570 -23.72 -6.91 -4.61
CA LEU A 570 -25.05 -7.47 -4.32
C LEU A 570 -26.06 -6.38 -3.93
N ILE A 571 -25.65 -5.39 -3.12
CA ILE A 571 -26.53 -4.28 -2.76
C ILE A 571 -26.79 -3.34 -3.95
N GLU A 572 -25.79 -3.05 -4.80
CA GLU A 572 -26.03 -2.30 -6.05
C GLU A 572 -27.04 -3.03 -6.95
N LEU A 573 -26.91 -4.36 -7.10
CA LEU A 573 -27.87 -5.17 -7.86
C LEU A 573 -29.29 -5.15 -7.27
N ILE A 574 -29.44 -5.04 -5.94
CA ILE A 574 -30.76 -4.94 -5.27
C ILE A 574 -31.36 -3.53 -5.38
N SER A 575 -30.54 -2.48 -5.29
CA SER A 575 -30.99 -1.10 -5.08
C SER A 575 -30.89 -0.18 -6.30
N SER A 576 -30.08 -0.54 -7.30
CA SER A 576 -29.66 0.34 -8.41
C SER A 576 -28.97 1.64 -7.97
N LEU A 577 -28.58 1.74 -6.69
CA LEU A 577 -27.87 2.88 -6.15
C LEU A 577 -26.36 2.74 -6.36
N GLN A 578 -25.66 3.86 -6.55
CA GLN A 578 -24.20 3.89 -6.59
C GLN A 578 -23.60 3.54 -5.22
N ALA A 579 -22.50 2.78 -5.19
CA ALA A 579 -21.75 2.43 -3.99
C ALA A 579 -21.32 3.63 -3.12
N VAL A 580 -21.00 4.78 -3.75
CA VAL A 580 -20.69 6.05 -3.07
C VAL A 580 -21.46 7.20 -3.72
N ASP A 581 -22.12 8.02 -2.91
CA ASP A 581 -22.86 9.19 -3.37
C ASP A 581 -22.88 10.28 -2.30
N THR A 582 -22.20 11.39 -2.59
CA THR A 582 -22.02 12.51 -1.66
C THR A 582 -23.28 13.36 -1.45
N ASN A 583 -24.35 13.13 -2.22
CA ASN A 583 -25.61 13.86 -2.08
C ASN A 583 -26.53 13.24 -1.02
N ARG A 584 -26.23 12.02 -0.55
CA ARG A 584 -26.98 11.32 0.50
C ARG A 584 -26.69 11.91 1.88
N GLN A 585 -27.54 11.58 2.85
CA GLN A 585 -27.26 11.91 4.26
C GLN A 585 -25.94 11.27 4.71
N ARG A 586 -25.24 11.89 5.67
CA ARG A 586 -23.84 11.56 6.02
C ARG A 586 -23.57 10.08 6.34
N LEU A 587 -24.53 9.39 6.95
CA LEU A 587 -24.41 7.96 7.30
C LEU A 587 -24.64 7.03 6.10
N ASP A 588 -25.33 7.54 5.08
CA ASP A 588 -25.82 6.83 3.89
C ASP A 588 -24.96 7.08 2.63
N ILE A 589 -23.91 7.92 2.73
CA ILE A 589 -22.97 8.22 1.63
C ILE A 589 -22.35 6.94 1.06
N ASN A 590 -21.99 5.99 1.93
CA ASN A 590 -21.57 4.65 1.52
C ASN A 590 -22.78 3.71 1.56
N LEU A 591 -23.06 3.08 0.42
CA LEU A 591 -24.18 2.17 0.24
C LEU A 591 -24.12 0.94 1.17
N SER A 592 -22.94 0.45 1.53
CA SER A 592 -22.79 -0.66 2.49
C SER A 592 -23.33 -0.30 3.88
N ASN A 593 -23.03 0.90 4.38
CA ASN A 593 -23.53 1.40 5.67
C ASN A 593 -25.06 1.58 5.63
N MET A 594 -25.59 2.17 4.55
CA MET A 594 -27.03 2.30 4.34
C MET A 594 -27.71 0.92 4.37
N ALA A 595 -27.17 -0.06 3.64
CA ALA A 595 -27.75 -1.40 3.57
C ALA A 595 -27.73 -2.13 4.91
N ILE A 596 -26.60 -2.11 5.63
CA ILE A 596 -26.48 -2.66 6.98
C ILE A 596 -27.58 -2.07 7.89
N ASN A 597 -27.76 -0.76 7.87
CA ASN A 597 -28.77 -0.05 8.66
C ASN A 597 -30.21 -0.47 8.28
N LYS A 598 -30.57 -0.40 6.99
CA LYS A 598 -31.91 -0.75 6.50
C LYS A 598 -32.27 -2.22 6.76
N ILE A 599 -31.32 -3.14 6.59
CA ILE A 599 -31.51 -4.58 6.83
C ILE A 599 -31.72 -4.84 8.34
N GLN A 600 -30.86 -4.27 9.21
CA GLN A 600 -31.00 -4.42 10.67
C GLN A 600 -32.32 -3.86 11.20
N ASN A 601 -32.75 -2.71 10.67
CA ASN A 601 -34.00 -2.05 11.03
C ASN A 601 -35.25 -2.64 10.34
N ARG A 602 -35.10 -3.71 9.55
CA ARG A 602 -36.18 -4.38 8.79
C ARG A 602 -36.89 -3.49 7.75
N THR A 603 -36.24 -2.42 7.31
CA THR A 603 -36.71 -1.48 6.28
C THR A 603 -36.08 -1.74 4.91
N LEU A 604 -35.76 -3.01 4.59
CA LEU A 604 -35.20 -3.43 3.30
C LEU A 604 -36.03 -2.92 2.11
N HIS A 605 -37.36 -2.90 2.22
CA HIS A 605 -38.25 -2.40 1.17
C HIS A 605 -37.98 -0.93 0.74
N GLU A 606 -37.37 -0.12 1.61
CA GLU A 606 -36.97 1.26 1.29
C GLU A 606 -35.67 1.34 0.47
N LEU A 607 -34.91 0.24 0.39
CA LEU A 607 -33.63 0.13 -0.31
C LEU A 607 -33.76 -0.54 -1.68
N VAL A 608 -34.76 -1.40 -1.88
CA VAL A 608 -34.91 -2.20 -3.11
C VAL A 608 -35.40 -1.33 -4.27
N ASP A 609 -34.82 -1.55 -5.46
CA ASP A 609 -35.28 -0.93 -6.70
C ASP A 609 -36.73 -1.33 -7.00
N GLN A 610 -37.60 -0.33 -7.09
CA GLN A 610 -39.04 -0.49 -7.32
C GLN A 610 -39.36 -1.24 -8.63
N SER A 611 -38.48 -1.15 -9.64
CA SER A 611 -38.64 -1.86 -10.91
C SER A 611 -38.48 -3.38 -10.81
N LEU A 612 -37.92 -3.89 -9.71
CA LEU A 612 -37.75 -5.33 -9.47
C LEU A 612 -39.04 -6.04 -9.07
N GLY A 613 -40.15 -5.33 -8.84
CA GLY A 613 -41.42 -5.94 -8.45
C GLY A 613 -41.44 -6.51 -7.03
N PHE A 614 -40.56 -6.03 -6.14
CA PHE A 614 -40.42 -6.49 -4.75
C PHE A 614 -41.74 -6.51 -3.97
N GLU A 615 -42.61 -5.51 -4.19
CA GLU A 615 -43.93 -5.49 -3.54
C GLU A 615 -44.99 -6.33 -4.26
N MET A 616 -44.76 -6.68 -5.54
CA MET A 616 -45.76 -7.29 -6.44
C MET A 616 -45.67 -8.82 -6.51
N ASP A 617 -44.47 -9.40 -6.39
CA ASP A 617 -44.25 -10.86 -6.40
C ASP A 617 -43.64 -11.33 -5.07
N CYS A 618 -44.32 -12.24 -4.37
CA CYS A 618 -43.86 -12.81 -3.12
C CYS A 618 -42.59 -13.67 -3.28
N ASN A 619 -42.40 -14.31 -4.43
CA ASN A 619 -41.20 -15.11 -4.69
C ASN A 619 -39.99 -14.21 -4.91
N THR A 620 -40.13 -13.14 -5.71
CA THR A 620 -39.10 -12.12 -5.89
C THR A 620 -38.80 -11.39 -4.58
N ARG A 621 -39.83 -11.03 -3.78
CA ARG A 621 -39.63 -10.48 -2.42
C ARG A 621 -38.74 -11.40 -1.57
N ARG A 622 -39.06 -12.70 -1.51
CA ARG A 622 -38.29 -13.71 -0.77
C ARG A 622 -36.86 -13.85 -1.29
N MET A 623 -36.67 -13.99 -2.61
CA MET A 623 -35.33 -14.10 -3.21
C MET A 623 -34.47 -12.86 -2.92
N ILE A 624 -35.03 -11.65 -3.07
CA ILE A 624 -34.33 -10.40 -2.76
C ILE A 624 -33.97 -10.33 -1.28
N THR A 625 -34.87 -10.72 -0.36
CA THR A 625 -34.55 -10.81 1.07
C THR A 625 -33.40 -11.75 1.36
N LEU A 626 -33.38 -12.96 0.77
CA LEU A 626 -32.29 -13.93 0.96
C LEU A 626 -30.94 -13.42 0.41
N VAL A 627 -30.93 -12.74 -0.74
CA VAL A 627 -29.71 -12.12 -1.29
C VAL A 627 -29.26 -10.92 -0.43
N ALA A 628 -30.19 -10.13 0.11
CA ALA A 628 -29.88 -9.04 1.04
C ALA A 628 -29.27 -9.56 2.36
N GLU A 629 -29.81 -10.65 2.92
CA GLU A 629 -29.23 -11.31 4.09
C GLU A 629 -27.82 -11.88 3.81
N LEU A 630 -27.59 -12.43 2.61
CA LEU A 630 -26.26 -12.87 2.19
C LEU A 630 -25.29 -11.69 2.03
N ALA A 631 -25.72 -10.59 1.41
CA ALA A 631 -24.94 -9.36 1.29
C ALA A 631 -24.59 -8.79 2.66
N PHE A 632 -25.52 -8.77 3.61
CA PHE A 632 -25.27 -8.39 5.00
C PHE A 632 -24.16 -9.23 5.65
N ARG A 633 -24.13 -10.55 5.43
CA ARG A 633 -23.04 -11.43 5.91
C ARG A 633 -21.70 -11.16 5.21
N CYS A 634 -21.72 -10.80 3.93
CA CYS A 634 -20.51 -10.42 3.19
C CYS A 634 -19.93 -9.08 3.68
N LEU A 635 -20.79 -8.16 4.13
CA LEU A 635 -20.45 -6.82 4.59
C LEU A 635 -20.12 -6.72 6.10
N GLN A 636 -19.94 -7.85 6.81
CA GLN A 636 -19.55 -7.81 8.23
C GLN A 636 -18.19 -7.15 8.42
N GLN A 637 -18.03 -6.39 9.52
CA GLN A 637 -16.78 -5.70 9.83
C GLN A 637 -15.64 -6.71 10.00
N GLU A 638 -15.83 -7.72 10.86
CA GLU A 638 -14.87 -8.79 11.09
C GLU A 638 -14.82 -9.77 9.91
N ARG A 639 -13.65 -9.88 9.28
CA ARG A 639 -13.34 -10.79 8.17
C ARG A 639 -13.75 -12.25 8.42
N ASP A 640 -13.56 -12.72 9.65
CA ASP A 640 -13.80 -14.12 10.02
C ASP A 640 -15.32 -14.45 10.13
N MET A 641 -16.17 -13.42 10.18
CA MET A 641 -17.64 -13.56 10.12
C MET A 641 -18.19 -13.59 8.68
N ARG A 642 -17.37 -13.25 7.68
CA ARG A 642 -17.75 -13.27 6.27
C ARG A 642 -17.63 -14.70 5.71
N PRO A 643 -18.56 -15.15 4.85
CA PRO A 643 -18.45 -16.45 4.16
C PRO A 643 -17.25 -16.52 3.18
N SER A 644 -16.89 -17.70 2.68
CA SER A 644 -16.05 -17.84 1.48
C SER A 644 -16.86 -17.57 0.20
N MET A 645 -16.19 -17.32 -0.93
CA MET A 645 -16.90 -17.16 -2.20
C MET A 645 -17.57 -18.47 -2.68
N GLU A 646 -17.11 -19.65 -2.27
CA GLU A 646 -17.87 -20.89 -2.50
C GLU A 646 -19.19 -20.94 -1.72
N GLU A 647 -19.16 -20.57 -0.44
CA GLU A 647 -20.37 -20.55 0.39
C GLU A 647 -21.38 -19.51 -0.14
N VAL A 648 -20.89 -18.34 -0.58
CA VAL A 648 -21.71 -17.30 -1.24
C VAL A 648 -22.35 -17.85 -2.52
N LEU A 649 -21.58 -18.50 -3.38
CA LEU A 649 -22.05 -19.10 -4.63
C LEU A 649 -23.08 -20.21 -4.39
N GLU A 650 -22.86 -21.07 -3.39
CA GLU A 650 -23.80 -22.13 -3.02
C GLU A 650 -25.14 -21.54 -2.58
N VAL A 651 -25.12 -20.53 -1.68
CA VAL A 651 -26.35 -19.85 -1.24
C VAL A 651 -27.08 -19.20 -2.40
N LEU A 652 -26.38 -18.48 -3.30
CA LEU A 652 -27.01 -17.86 -4.47
C LEU A 652 -27.66 -18.89 -5.42
N ARG A 653 -27.00 -20.04 -5.65
CA ARG A 653 -27.58 -21.15 -6.42
C ARG A 653 -28.80 -21.78 -5.73
N VAL A 654 -28.79 -21.89 -4.40
CA VAL A 654 -29.98 -22.34 -3.63
C VAL A 654 -31.15 -21.37 -3.82
N VAL A 655 -30.92 -20.06 -3.69
CA VAL A 655 -31.95 -19.02 -3.92
C VAL A 655 -32.54 -19.10 -5.32
N GLN A 656 -31.71 -19.29 -6.35
CA GLN A 656 -32.15 -19.49 -7.74
C GLN A 656 -33.01 -20.76 -7.90
N ASN A 657 -32.63 -21.85 -7.23
CA ASN A 657 -33.32 -23.14 -7.31
C ASN A 657 -34.67 -23.17 -6.55
N GLU A 658 -34.90 -22.29 -5.57
CA GLU A 658 -36.23 -22.15 -4.95
C GLU A 658 -37.31 -21.80 -5.98
N LYS A 659 -36.97 -21.00 -7.01
CA LYS A 659 -37.86 -20.68 -8.13
C LYS A 659 -38.28 -21.93 -8.93
N LEU A 660 -37.35 -22.85 -9.18
CA LEU A 660 -37.63 -24.09 -9.93
C LEU A 660 -38.56 -25.02 -9.14
N ASN A 661 -38.40 -25.09 -7.81
CA ASN A 661 -39.28 -25.88 -6.96
C ASN A 661 -40.68 -25.27 -6.84
N ALA A 662 -40.81 -23.94 -6.79
CA ALA A 662 -42.11 -23.26 -6.81
C ALA A 662 -42.90 -23.54 -8.11
N HIS A 663 -42.27 -23.35 -9.28
CA HIS A 663 -42.93 -23.61 -10.57
C HIS A 663 -43.25 -25.10 -10.80
N LYS A 664 -42.48 -26.03 -10.21
CA LYS A 664 -42.76 -27.47 -10.32
C LYS A 664 -44.01 -27.91 -9.53
N VAL A 665 -44.43 -27.14 -8.53
CA VAL A 665 -45.67 -27.39 -7.76
C VAL A 665 -46.91 -26.89 -8.51
N GLU A 666 -46.80 -25.84 -9.32
CA GLU A 666 -47.91 -25.32 -10.13
C GLU A 666 -48.22 -26.14 -11.39
N VAL A 667 -47.27 -26.93 -11.90
CA VAL A 667 -47.43 -27.77 -13.10
C VAL A 667 -47.67 -29.24 -12.74
N VAL A 668 -48.66 -29.50 -11.88
CA VAL A 668 -49.30 -30.83 -11.75
C VAL A 668 -50.74 -30.71 -12.25
N HIS A 669 -50.88 -30.74 -13.57
CA HIS A 669 -52.18 -30.77 -14.22
C HIS A 669 -52.83 -32.13 -13.96
N ILE A 670 -53.98 -32.15 -13.27
CA ILE A 670 -54.70 -33.40 -12.98
C ILE A 670 -55.27 -33.96 -14.30
N SER A 671 -54.65 -35.01 -14.81
CA SER A 671 -55.25 -35.90 -15.79
C SER A 671 -56.18 -36.87 -15.06
N VAL A 672 -57.47 -36.80 -15.38
CA VAL A 672 -58.46 -37.80 -14.95
C VAL A 672 -58.20 -39.09 -15.70
N ASP A 673 -58.18 -40.22 -14.99
CA ASP A 673 -58.66 -41.51 -15.50
C ASP A 673 -59.05 -42.41 -14.31
N ASP A 674 -60.08 -43.23 -14.52
CA ASP A 674 -60.77 -44.02 -13.50
C ASP A 674 -60.01 -45.29 -13.09
N GLU A 675 -60.03 -45.63 -11.79
CA GLU A 675 -60.34 -47.01 -11.39
C GLU A 675 -60.87 -47.13 -9.94
N ILE A 676 -61.68 -48.17 -9.70
CA ILE A 676 -62.55 -48.33 -8.52
C ILE A 676 -61.87 -49.21 -7.46
N GLY A 677 -61.83 -48.73 -6.21
CA GLY A 677 -61.25 -49.49 -5.09
C GLY A 677 -61.76 -49.05 -3.71
N LEU A 678 -62.99 -49.43 -3.36
CA LEU A 678 -63.57 -49.22 -2.03
C LEU A 678 -62.78 -49.97 -0.94
N LEU A 679 -62.46 -49.30 0.18
CA LEU A 679 -62.80 -49.78 1.55
C LEU A 679 -62.61 -48.66 2.59
N ASN A 680 -63.47 -48.68 3.63
CA ASN A 680 -63.65 -47.58 4.59
C ASN A 680 -62.55 -47.48 5.67
N GLY A 681 -62.25 -46.25 6.11
CA GLY A 681 -61.46 -45.95 7.30
C GLY A 681 -61.59 -44.48 7.73
N SER A 682 -62.59 -44.16 8.54
CA SER A 682 -62.97 -42.77 8.87
C SER A 682 -62.19 -42.14 10.03
N ILE A 683 -61.56 -40.98 9.81
CA ILE A 683 -61.40 -39.91 10.83
C ILE A 683 -61.61 -38.55 10.14
N SER A 684 -62.47 -37.70 10.72
CA SER A 684 -62.85 -36.37 10.20
C SER A 684 -61.85 -35.27 10.59
N PRO A 685 -61.79 -34.14 9.84
CA PRO A 685 -60.79 -33.08 10.05
C PRO A 685 -61.19 -32.04 11.11
N PRO A 686 -60.23 -31.26 11.65
CA PRO A 686 -60.52 -29.99 12.31
C PRO A 686 -60.76 -28.87 11.28
N SER A 687 -61.88 -28.16 11.42
CA SER A 687 -62.28 -27.02 10.58
C SER A 687 -61.56 -25.70 10.96
N PRO A 688 -61.59 -24.67 10.08
CA PRO A 688 -60.62 -23.57 10.12
C PRO A 688 -61.10 -22.31 10.87
N ASN A 689 -60.13 -21.50 11.31
CA ASN A 689 -60.16 -20.04 11.50
C ASN A 689 -58.68 -19.59 11.66
N SER A 690 -58.22 -18.45 11.16
CA SER A 690 -58.92 -17.22 10.74
C SER A 690 -58.30 -16.57 9.49
N MET A 691 -59.16 -15.98 8.64
CA MET A 691 -58.72 -15.02 7.62
C MET A 691 -58.43 -13.66 8.25
N PHE A 692 -57.27 -13.08 7.94
CA PHE A 692 -57.03 -11.66 7.64
C PHE A 692 -55.74 -11.66 6.79
N GLY A 693 -55.63 -11.05 5.62
CA GLY A 693 -56.50 -10.08 4.96
C GLY A 693 -55.61 -9.03 4.30
N CYS A 694 -55.06 -9.36 3.12
CA CYS A 694 -54.16 -8.48 2.39
C CYS A 694 -54.92 -7.32 1.72
N ALA A 695 -54.30 -6.16 1.74
CA ALA A 695 -54.54 -5.01 0.86
C ALA A 695 -53.17 -4.55 0.33
#